data_AF-A0A821PRE5-F1
#
_entry.id   AF-A0A821PRE5-F1
#
_cell.length_a   1.000
_cell.length_b   1.000
_cell.length_c   1.000
_cell.angle_alpha   90.00
_cell.angle_beta   90.00
_cell.angle_gamma   90.00
#
_symmetry.space_group_name_H-M   'P 1'
#
loop_
_entity.id
_entity.type
_entity.pdbx_description
1 polymer ?
#
loop_
_entity_poly.entity_id
_entity_poly.type
_entity_poly.pdbx_seq_one_letter_code
_entity_poly.pdbx_strand_id
1 'polypeptide(L)'
;MYAITHPSQPNYISMIAGSTLNYQNNDYFSTNELTIIDLLNKAQVSWKSYQENYTSLSTTTSPNCNDAMELEKGSYVRSHNPFMFSTSVRHHTNECKKIVNADQLEIDLTNKQLPQFSFYTPNIKNSGHDTDLNYAVYVLIHFDVHGSRLEYSYAARHDIPICSLAQRSASNTHLQESYDVIVIGAGAAGSIVSTKLATALDMKILLVEAGIQTGSNDNENITDPALWLNVVHNDTLEWHFTTVAQTALNNRTINLGFAKGTGGSAMHNAMGYVRGGQRWMDAWEMNEGVVNWNSETVIPYFDAVEEILRVVYPANDTQGLVDAIFQAARTAGFPYNPSYNHGPDMLGMANFVMSINDVGTNMTQQAKSMYNRVTSYQKYLQALQPANLQLVTGLQVIGFNFTNDPLPTVDHVELYSEEYQCKHSVAVEKELILSAGTINTPKLLQLSGIGNATYLKSLGIEVVKDLPGVGINLRDDVVVNLVYTTDFVEIESPPASFLSAVLFAVDNSTTQQVPYVDGTGSLTNIEMLFSTGNMIGNSWPSDWQNSLVLSPNIQQCKSTGTVKIENLNPLIAPAIDPAYLSVESDFDRVINSILLSRKLLSQPSFAKWNFREVLPGANYQTRDELIEWIRGNATTGFHYIGTCKMGTDPLAVVNPTDMKVWGVERLRIIDASVAPSSFSANTQSLVYAVAARAADLIVAEYRQKQKLHD
;
A
#
# COMPACT_ATOMS: atom_id res chain seq x y z
N MET A 1 26.59 17.15 -16.75
CA MET A 1 27.79 17.65 -17.44
C MET A 1 27.72 19.18 -17.40
N TYR A 2 28.75 19.89 -16.94
CA TYR A 2 28.76 21.36 -16.95
C TYR A 2 29.12 21.86 -18.35
N ALA A 3 28.60 23.02 -18.76
CA ALA A 3 29.02 23.66 -20.01
C ALA A 3 30.52 24.01 -19.93
N ILE A 4 31.28 23.60 -20.94
CA ILE A 4 32.73 23.77 -21.07
C ILE A 4 33.06 25.17 -21.61
N THR A 5 32.23 25.72 -22.50
CA THR A 5 32.40 27.07 -23.05
C THR A 5 31.08 27.64 -23.59
N HIS A 6 31.04 28.95 -23.82
CA HIS A 6 30.02 29.65 -24.61
C HIS A 6 30.68 30.18 -25.90
N PRO A 7 30.03 30.08 -27.08
CA PRO A 7 28.66 29.62 -27.33
C PRO A 7 28.48 28.10 -27.18
N SER A 8 27.25 27.58 -27.34
CA SER A 8 26.89 26.21 -26.93
C SER A 8 27.46 25.11 -27.83
N GLN A 9 27.77 25.38 -29.11
CA GLN A 9 28.17 24.36 -30.09
C GLN A 9 29.42 23.54 -29.73
N PRO A 10 30.53 24.13 -29.22
CA PRO A 10 31.69 23.37 -28.76
C PRO A 10 31.40 22.32 -27.68
N ASN A 11 30.35 22.50 -26.86
CA ASN A 11 29.97 21.52 -25.85
C ASN A 11 29.46 20.22 -26.48
N TYR A 12 28.67 20.32 -27.55
CA TYR A 12 28.18 19.17 -28.30
C TYR A 12 29.31 18.43 -29.03
N ILE A 13 30.33 19.17 -29.51
CA ILE A 13 31.55 18.58 -30.08
C ILE A 13 32.32 17.80 -29.01
N SER A 14 32.52 18.41 -27.84
CA SER A 14 33.22 17.76 -26.73
C SER A 14 32.54 16.50 -26.22
N MET A 15 31.22 16.44 -26.31
CA MET A 15 30.46 15.27 -25.90
C MET A 15 30.78 14.03 -26.76
N ILE A 16 31.07 14.21 -28.06
CA ILE A 16 31.37 13.10 -28.97
C ILE A 16 32.86 12.88 -29.21
N ALA A 17 33.70 13.91 -29.08
CA ALA A 17 35.14 13.85 -29.36
C ALA A 17 36.02 13.91 -28.09
N GLY A 18 35.43 14.07 -26.90
CA GLY A 18 36.15 14.21 -25.63
C GLY A 18 36.86 15.56 -25.43
N SER A 19 36.81 16.46 -26.41
CA SER A 19 37.31 17.84 -26.34
C SER A 19 36.59 18.74 -27.33
N THR A 20 36.71 20.07 -27.19
CA THR A 20 36.14 21.02 -28.15
C THR A 20 36.86 21.05 -29.51
N LEU A 21 37.94 20.29 -29.69
CA LEU A 21 38.80 20.33 -30.88
C LEU A 21 39.29 21.74 -31.23
N ASN A 22 39.50 22.58 -30.20
CA ASN A 22 39.82 24.00 -30.31
C ASN A 22 38.76 24.86 -31.02
N TYR A 23 37.54 24.33 -31.18
CA TYR A 23 36.41 25.06 -31.75
C TYR A 23 35.80 26.00 -30.70
N GLN A 24 35.58 27.26 -31.07
CA GLN A 24 35.20 28.33 -30.12
C GLN A 24 34.02 29.20 -30.60
N ASN A 25 33.38 28.86 -31.71
CA ASN A 25 32.26 29.64 -32.26
C ASN A 25 31.05 28.73 -32.58
N ASN A 26 30.06 29.27 -33.29
CA ASN A 26 28.81 28.58 -33.67
C ASN A 26 28.68 28.43 -35.20
N ASP A 27 29.78 28.57 -35.95
CA ASP A 27 29.76 28.42 -37.40
C ASP A 27 29.50 26.95 -37.82
N TYR A 28 29.51 26.67 -39.11
CA TYR A 28 29.47 25.27 -39.55
C TYR A 28 30.70 24.49 -39.06
N PHE A 29 30.46 23.34 -38.42
CA PHE A 29 31.52 22.43 -37.98
C PHE A 29 31.35 21.00 -38.54
N SER A 30 32.48 20.41 -38.91
CA SER A 30 32.64 19.01 -39.26
C SER A 30 34.04 18.51 -38.90
N THR A 31 34.14 17.25 -38.47
CA THR A 31 35.41 16.64 -38.08
C THR A 31 35.58 15.23 -38.66
N ASN A 32 36.84 14.87 -38.93
CA ASN A 32 37.30 13.51 -39.23
C ASN A 32 38.00 12.87 -38.02
N GLU A 33 38.07 13.58 -36.90
CA GLU A 33 38.67 13.09 -35.65
C GLU A 33 37.86 11.92 -35.07
N LEU A 34 38.52 11.11 -34.25
CA LEU A 34 37.91 9.96 -33.59
C LEU A 34 36.78 10.41 -32.65
N THR A 35 35.59 9.84 -32.82
CA THR A 35 34.40 10.10 -32.00
C THR A 35 33.93 8.86 -31.25
N ILE A 36 33.03 9.04 -30.29
CA ILE A 36 32.37 7.94 -29.58
C ILE A 36 31.68 6.96 -30.54
N ILE A 37 31.17 7.42 -31.68
CA ILE A 37 30.54 6.54 -32.67
C ILE A 37 31.54 5.60 -33.32
N ASP A 38 32.74 6.09 -33.62
CA ASP A 38 33.80 5.26 -34.18
C ASP A 38 34.23 4.18 -33.17
N LEU A 39 34.24 4.52 -31.88
CA LEU A 39 34.50 3.57 -30.80
C LEU A 39 33.38 2.53 -30.66
N LEU A 40 32.11 2.96 -30.69
CA LEU A 40 30.94 2.06 -30.62
C LEU A 40 30.92 1.10 -31.81
N ASN A 41 31.13 1.61 -33.03
CA ASN A 41 31.19 0.80 -34.24
C ASN A 41 32.35 -0.19 -34.20
N LYS A 42 33.54 0.23 -33.75
CA LYS A 42 34.69 -0.66 -33.55
C LYS A 42 34.42 -1.76 -32.51
N ALA A 43 33.68 -1.43 -31.45
CA ALA A 43 33.29 -2.36 -30.39
C ALA A 43 32.04 -3.18 -30.72
N GLN A 44 31.43 -2.99 -31.90
CA GLN A 44 30.16 -3.63 -32.30
C GLN A 44 29.00 -3.37 -31.32
N VAL A 45 29.03 -2.23 -30.62
CA VAL A 45 27.94 -1.80 -29.75
C VAL A 45 26.86 -1.14 -30.61
N SER A 46 25.64 -1.66 -30.53
CA SER A 46 24.50 -1.10 -31.26
C SER A 46 24.19 0.32 -30.77
N TRP A 47 23.91 1.24 -31.70
CA TRP A 47 23.62 2.63 -31.35
C TRP A 47 22.55 3.26 -32.26
N LYS A 48 21.79 4.23 -31.72
CA LYS A 48 20.82 5.05 -32.46
C LYS A 48 20.68 6.43 -31.80
N SER A 49 20.39 7.45 -32.61
CA SER A 49 20.12 8.82 -32.16
C SER A 49 18.70 9.22 -32.54
N TYR A 50 17.91 9.61 -31.55
CA TYR A 50 16.51 10.00 -31.63
C TYR A 50 16.41 11.52 -31.55
N GLN A 51 15.80 12.16 -32.54
CA GLN A 51 15.85 13.61 -32.71
C GLN A 51 14.44 14.18 -32.86
N GLU A 52 14.02 15.05 -31.93
CA GLU A 52 12.69 15.64 -31.98
C GLU A 52 12.49 16.50 -33.23
N ASN A 53 11.34 16.31 -33.88
CA ASN A 53 10.96 16.99 -35.12
C ASN A 53 12.01 16.85 -36.25
N TYR A 54 12.90 15.87 -36.16
CA TYR A 54 13.80 15.52 -37.25
C TYR A 54 13.00 14.83 -38.35
N THR A 55 12.88 15.49 -39.49
CA THR A 55 12.30 14.86 -40.67
C THR A 55 13.41 14.11 -41.38
N SER A 56 13.39 12.77 -41.30
CA SER A 56 14.34 11.94 -42.07
C SER A 56 14.25 12.34 -43.54
N LEU A 57 15.39 12.50 -44.21
CA LEU A 57 15.46 12.79 -45.64
C LEU A 57 15.06 11.54 -46.45
N SER A 58 13.78 11.20 -46.37
CA SER A 58 13.11 10.23 -47.22
C SER A 58 12.65 10.91 -48.52
N THR A 59 13.56 11.62 -49.18
CA THR A 59 13.39 11.99 -50.58
C THR A 59 14.62 11.50 -51.34
N THR A 60 14.37 10.84 -52.44
CA THR A 60 15.23 9.94 -53.24
C THR A 60 16.50 10.56 -53.86
N THR A 61 17.00 11.69 -53.36
CA THR A 61 18.08 12.47 -54.00
C THR A 61 19.45 12.36 -53.32
N SER A 62 19.56 11.85 -52.08
CA SER A 62 20.87 11.65 -51.44
C SER A 62 20.85 10.52 -50.40
N PRO A 63 21.67 9.47 -50.55
CA PRO A 63 21.75 8.35 -49.60
C PRO A 63 22.57 8.68 -48.34
N ASN A 64 23.05 9.91 -48.20
CA ASN A 64 23.87 10.37 -47.09
C ASN A 64 23.20 11.56 -46.40
N CYS A 65 23.54 11.81 -45.14
CA CYS A 65 23.00 12.90 -44.31
C CYS A 65 23.41 14.31 -44.80
N ASN A 66 23.95 14.42 -46.03
CA ASN A 66 24.40 15.66 -46.66
C ASN A 66 23.24 16.57 -47.09
N ASP A 67 22.05 16.05 -47.41
CA ASP A 67 20.89 16.91 -47.74
C ASP A 67 20.24 17.52 -46.47
N ALA A 68 20.65 17.08 -45.27
CA ALA A 68 20.22 17.67 -43.99
C ALA A 68 20.95 18.98 -43.68
N MET A 69 21.85 19.40 -44.57
CA MET A 69 22.77 20.52 -44.38
C MET A 69 22.07 21.88 -44.27
N GLU A 70 20.83 22.02 -44.73
CA GLU A 70 20.09 23.30 -44.70
C GLU A 70 18.78 23.26 -43.88
N LEU A 71 18.50 22.16 -43.18
CA LEU A 71 17.22 22.02 -42.48
C LEU A 71 17.28 22.58 -41.05
N GLU A 72 17.13 23.90 -40.95
CA GLU A 72 16.42 24.52 -39.82
C GLU A 72 14.92 24.57 -40.16
N LYS A 73 14.27 23.40 -40.17
CA LYS A 73 12.82 23.31 -40.41
C LYS A 73 12.08 23.11 -39.10
N GLY A 74 11.25 24.09 -38.75
CA GLY A 74 10.41 24.03 -37.56
C GLY A 74 11.23 24.14 -36.28
N SER A 75 11.08 23.18 -35.36
CA SER A 75 11.72 23.22 -34.03
C SER A 75 13.03 22.42 -33.93
N TYR A 76 13.46 21.73 -34.99
CA TYR A 76 14.73 20.99 -35.03
C TYR A 76 15.90 21.92 -35.40
N VAL A 77 17.03 21.79 -34.68
CA VAL A 77 18.28 22.52 -34.95
C VAL A 77 19.44 21.54 -35.08
N ARG A 78 20.11 21.56 -36.25
CA ARG A 78 21.24 20.65 -36.56
C ARG A 78 22.35 20.72 -35.50
N SER A 79 22.67 21.90 -34.99
CA SER A 79 23.76 22.05 -34.01
C SER A 79 23.50 21.35 -32.68
N HIS A 80 22.26 20.92 -32.39
CA HIS A 80 21.93 20.09 -31.23
C HIS A 80 22.11 18.59 -31.50
N ASN A 81 22.34 18.20 -32.76
CA ASN A 81 22.64 16.83 -33.16
C ASN A 81 24.17 16.65 -33.31
N PRO A 82 24.87 16.18 -32.27
CA PRO A 82 26.32 16.11 -32.28
C PRO A 82 26.86 15.15 -33.34
N PHE A 83 26.12 14.09 -33.69
CA PHE A 83 26.56 13.07 -34.64
C PHE A 83 26.68 13.60 -36.06
N MET A 84 25.98 14.70 -36.38
CA MET A 84 26.10 15.37 -37.68
C MET A 84 27.45 16.06 -37.90
N PHE A 85 28.23 16.27 -36.83
CA PHE A 85 29.59 16.80 -36.92
C PHE A 85 30.61 15.76 -37.39
N SER A 86 30.36 14.47 -37.16
CA SER A 86 31.28 13.42 -37.61
C SER A 86 31.08 13.09 -39.09
N THR A 87 32.16 13.12 -39.87
CA THR A 87 32.13 12.64 -41.26
C THR A 87 31.99 11.13 -41.36
N SER A 88 32.42 10.37 -40.34
CA SER A 88 32.22 8.92 -40.28
C SER A 88 30.75 8.53 -40.16
N VAL A 89 29.90 9.43 -39.65
CA VAL A 89 28.44 9.29 -39.67
C VAL A 89 27.84 9.91 -40.93
N ARG A 90 28.18 11.17 -41.21
CA ARG A 90 27.50 11.97 -42.25
C ARG A 90 27.65 11.41 -43.67
N HIS A 91 28.83 10.88 -43.99
CA HIS A 91 29.14 10.39 -45.34
C HIS A 91 28.91 8.88 -45.52
N HIS A 92 28.37 8.20 -44.50
CA HIS A 92 28.10 6.77 -44.54
C HIS A 92 26.62 6.49 -44.37
N THR A 93 25.98 5.98 -45.43
CA THR A 93 24.53 5.69 -45.48
C THR A 93 24.03 4.84 -44.31
N ASN A 94 24.78 3.82 -43.88
CA ASN A 94 24.37 2.93 -42.80
C ASN A 94 24.38 3.60 -41.43
N GLU A 95 25.35 4.48 -41.17
CA GLU A 95 25.44 5.22 -39.92
C GLU A 95 24.42 6.36 -39.89
N CYS A 96 24.25 7.05 -41.02
CA CYS A 96 23.23 8.09 -41.17
C CYS A 96 21.80 7.56 -40.91
N LYS A 97 21.47 6.34 -41.32
CA LYS A 97 20.15 5.70 -41.03
C LYS A 97 19.87 5.45 -39.54
N LYS A 98 20.90 5.52 -38.69
CA LYS A 98 20.75 5.40 -37.22
C LYS A 98 20.36 6.74 -36.57
N ILE A 99 20.28 7.82 -37.35
CA ILE A 99 19.71 9.10 -36.91
C ILE A 99 18.24 9.11 -37.34
N VAL A 100 17.33 9.06 -36.36
CA VAL A 100 15.90 8.87 -36.58
C VAL A 100 15.10 9.97 -35.89
N ASN A 101 13.83 10.12 -36.29
CA ASN A 101 12.89 10.95 -35.56
C ASN A 101 12.68 10.39 -34.14
N ALA A 102 12.47 11.27 -33.16
CA ALA A 102 12.16 10.92 -31.78
C ALA A 102 11.01 9.90 -31.64
N ASP A 103 9.99 9.95 -32.50
CA ASP A 103 8.84 9.03 -32.49
C ASP A 103 9.28 7.55 -32.65
N GLN A 104 10.43 7.30 -33.25
CA GLN A 104 10.99 5.95 -33.41
C GLN A 104 11.43 5.34 -32.06
N LEU A 105 11.69 6.15 -31.04
CA LEU A 105 12.08 5.68 -29.71
C LEU A 105 10.97 4.82 -29.10
N GLU A 106 9.72 5.26 -29.22
CA GLU A 106 8.54 4.53 -28.75
C GLU A 106 8.38 3.18 -29.47
N ILE A 107 8.56 3.19 -30.79
CA ILE A 107 8.48 1.98 -31.62
C ILE A 107 9.58 0.98 -31.21
N ASP A 108 10.80 1.45 -30.99
CA ASP A 108 11.91 0.58 -30.60
C ASP A 108 11.73 0.02 -29.18
N LEU A 109 11.24 0.83 -28.24
CA LEU A 109 10.96 0.40 -26.86
C LEU A 109 9.84 -0.65 -26.83
N THR A 110 8.74 -0.40 -27.51
CA THR A 110 7.60 -1.32 -27.61
C THR A 110 8.02 -2.67 -28.18
N ASN A 111 8.89 -2.66 -29.19
CA ASN A 111 9.36 -3.89 -29.83
C ASN A 111 10.56 -4.54 -29.13
N LYS A 112 11.05 -3.99 -28.01
CA LYS A 112 12.26 -4.44 -27.30
C LYS A 112 13.51 -4.45 -28.21
N GLN A 113 13.64 -3.43 -29.04
CA GLN A 113 14.71 -3.24 -30.04
C GLN A 113 15.61 -2.02 -29.74
N LEU A 114 15.58 -1.50 -28.50
CA LEU A 114 16.42 -0.38 -28.11
C LEU A 114 17.91 -0.74 -28.28
N PRO A 115 18.73 0.10 -28.92
CA PRO A 115 20.15 -0.15 -29.03
C PRO A 115 20.85 0.01 -27.68
N GLN A 116 22.01 -0.61 -27.54
CA GLN A 116 22.83 -0.54 -26.33
C GLN A 116 23.30 0.89 -26.01
N PHE A 117 23.45 1.75 -27.02
CA PHE A 117 23.68 3.18 -26.87
C PHE A 117 22.56 3.97 -27.55
N SER A 118 21.77 4.68 -26.76
CA SER A 118 20.69 5.54 -27.24
C SER A 118 21.01 6.99 -26.91
N PHE A 119 20.83 7.88 -27.88
CA PHE A 119 21.00 9.32 -27.67
C PHE A 119 19.73 10.06 -28.07
N TYR A 120 19.24 10.95 -27.20
CA TYR A 120 18.02 11.73 -27.45
C TYR A 120 18.34 13.22 -27.49
N THR A 121 17.85 13.93 -28.50
CA THR A 121 17.98 15.38 -28.61
C THR A 121 16.59 16.04 -28.64
N PRO A 122 16.25 16.87 -27.63
CA PRO A 122 15.03 17.67 -27.66
C PRO A 122 15.12 18.81 -28.68
N ASN A 123 13.96 19.26 -29.16
CA ASN A 123 13.82 20.40 -30.05
C ASN A 123 14.05 21.73 -29.29
N ILE A 124 14.05 22.88 -29.98
CA ILE A 124 14.30 24.20 -29.38
C ILE A 124 13.27 24.63 -28.32
N LYS A 125 12.05 24.07 -28.35
CA LYS A 125 11.03 24.33 -27.33
C LYS A 125 11.27 23.47 -26.09
N ASN A 126 11.40 22.16 -26.28
CA ASN A 126 11.57 21.20 -25.20
C ASN A 126 12.93 21.33 -24.50
N SER A 127 13.92 21.95 -25.16
CA SER A 127 15.23 22.27 -24.57
C SER A 127 15.27 23.57 -23.76
N GLY A 128 14.19 24.35 -23.74
CA GLY A 128 14.17 25.65 -23.04
C GLY A 128 14.99 26.73 -23.75
N HIS A 129 15.23 26.58 -25.07
CA HIS A 129 16.00 27.54 -25.84
C HIS A 129 15.13 28.76 -26.23
N ASP A 130 13.88 28.51 -26.63
CA ASP A 130 12.88 29.53 -27.00
C ASP A 130 11.67 29.56 -26.03
N THR A 131 11.67 28.71 -25.02
CA THR A 131 10.72 28.73 -23.89
C THR A 131 11.46 28.96 -22.59
N ASP A 132 10.74 29.11 -21.48
CA ASP A 132 11.39 29.18 -20.17
C ASP A 132 11.89 27.79 -19.70
N LEU A 133 12.73 27.83 -18.67
CA LEU A 133 13.27 26.63 -18.04
C LEU A 133 12.16 25.76 -17.42
N ASN A 134 11.05 26.36 -16.99
CA ASN A 134 9.94 25.64 -16.37
C ASN A 134 9.22 24.75 -17.38
N TYR A 135 9.06 25.19 -18.63
CA TYR A 135 8.50 24.39 -19.70
C TYR A 135 9.42 23.22 -20.07
N ALA A 136 10.73 23.46 -20.15
CA ALA A 136 11.70 22.39 -20.38
C ALA A 136 11.70 21.35 -19.25
N VAL A 137 11.63 21.81 -17.99
CA VAL A 137 11.50 20.95 -16.81
C VAL A 137 10.17 20.19 -16.84
N TYR A 138 9.06 20.85 -17.19
CA TYR A 138 7.76 20.20 -17.37
C TYR A 138 7.86 19.07 -18.40
N VAL A 139 8.45 19.31 -19.57
CA VAL A 139 8.62 18.27 -20.59
C VAL A 139 9.52 17.13 -20.10
N LEU A 140 10.62 17.41 -19.40
CA LEU A 140 11.50 16.36 -18.85
C LEU A 140 10.81 15.52 -17.76
N ILE A 141 10.01 16.13 -16.90
CA ILE A 141 9.23 15.44 -15.86
C ILE A 141 8.13 14.58 -16.50
N HIS A 142 7.54 15.06 -17.59
CA HIS A 142 6.49 14.38 -18.33
C HIS A 142 7.03 13.66 -19.58
N PHE A 143 8.34 13.40 -19.63
CA PHE A 143 8.98 12.62 -20.69
C PHE A 143 8.65 11.15 -20.45
N ASP A 144 7.41 10.80 -20.78
CA ASP A 144 6.79 9.51 -20.51
C ASP A 144 7.06 8.59 -21.70
N VAL A 145 7.88 7.56 -21.49
CA VAL A 145 7.81 6.35 -22.31
C VAL A 145 7.13 5.28 -21.49
N HIS A 146 5.81 5.21 -21.59
CA HIS A 146 4.94 4.19 -21.00
C HIS A 146 5.24 3.80 -19.53
N GLY A 147 4.95 4.70 -18.59
CA GLY A 147 4.43 4.27 -17.29
C GLY A 147 5.41 3.64 -16.31
N SER A 148 6.72 3.59 -16.63
CA SER A 148 7.74 3.61 -15.60
C SER A 148 7.94 5.06 -15.18
N ARG A 149 7.39 5.46 -14.02
CA ARG A 149 7.92 6.62 -13.27
C ARG A 149 9.45 6.52 -13.36
N LEU A 150 10.14 7.61 -13.72
CA LEU A 150 11.60 7.68 -13.60
C LEU A 150 11.97 7.09 -12.24
N GLU A 151 12.49 5.86 -12.24
CA GLU A 151 12.83 5.17 -11.00
C GLU A 151 13.82 6.08 -10.28
N TYR A 152 13.47 6.45 -9.05
CA TYR A 152 14.29 7.36 -8.25
C TYR A 152 15.73 6.86 -8.29
N SER A 153 16.63 7.67 -8.85
CA SER A 153 18.01 7.30 -9.20
C SER A 153 18.93 6.98 -8.00
N TYR A 154 18.38 6.92 -6.79
CA TYR A 154 19.12 6.66 -5.57
C TYR A 154 19.35 5.16 -5.42
N ALA A 155 20.60 4.76 -5.23
CA ALA A 155 20.92 3.37 -4.94
C ALA A 155 20.58 3.04 -3.47
N ALA A 156 20.77 4.00 -2.56
CA ALA A 156 20.47 3.85 -1.14
C ALA A 156 19.97 5.15 -0.49
N ARG A 157 19.43 5.05 0.73
CA ARG A 157 18.97 6.18 1.56
C ARG A 157 20.01 7.31 1.72
N HIS A 158 21.29 6.95 1.79
CA HIS A 158 22.38 7.92 1.98
C HIS A 158 22.67 8.75 0.72
N ASP A 159 22.24 8.29 -0.45
CA ASP A 159 22.44 8.99 -1.72
C ASP A 159 21.42 10.12 -1.94
N ILE A 160 20.33 10.13 -1.15
CA ILE A 160 19.31 11.18 -1.21
C ILE A 160 19.89 12.48 -0.66
N PRO A 161 19.86 13.59 -1.41
CA PRO A 161 20.45 14.86 -1.00
C PRO A 161 19.68 15.47 0.18
N ILE A 162 20.40 16.15 1.06
CA ILE A 162 19.77 16.90 2.17
C ILE A 162 19.10 18.16 1.61
N CYS A 163 17.89 18.46 2.06
CA CYS A 163 17.18 19.67 1.63
C CYS A 163 17.95 20.94 2.00
N SER A 164 18.10 21.84 1.03
CA SER A 164 18.73 23.15 1.21
C SER A 164 17.89 24.06 2.12
N LEU A 165 18.49 25.12 2.66
CA LEU A 165 17.76 26.10 3.50
C LEU A 165 16.54 26.70 2.78
N ALA A 166 16.68 27.01 1.48
CA ALA A 166 15.59 27.54 0.67
C ALA A 166 14.42 26.54 0.54
N GLN A 167 14.73 25.26 0.29
CA GLN A 167 13.71 24.21 0.21
C GLN A 167 13.04 23.95 1.56
N ARG A 168 13.82 23.98 2.66
CA ARG A 168 13.27 23.90 4.03
C ARG A 168 12.31 25.06 4.35
N SER A 169 12.54 26.24 3.78
CA SER A 169 11.67 27.41 3.95
C SER A 169 10.49 27.48 2.97
N ALA A 170 10.62 26.88 1.78
CA ALA A 170 9.58 26.86 0.74
C ALA A 170 8.54 25.76 0.96
N SER A 171 8.94 24.68 1.66
CA SER A 171 8.04 23.68 2.19
C SER A 171 6.93 24.33 3.02
N ASN A 172 5.66 24.11 2.65
CA ASN A 172 4.48 24.47 3.46
C ASN A 172 4.49 23.81 4.86
N THR A 173 5.43 22.91 5.13
CA THR A 173 5.69 22.28 6.42
C THR A 173 6.94 22.89 7.07
N HIS A 174 6.77 23.88 7.94
CA HIS A 174 7.84 24.37 8.81
C HIS A 174 8.16 23.32 9.87
N LEU A 175 9.04 22.37 9.54
CA LEU A 175 9.57 21.40 10.49
C LEU A 175 10.51 22.09 11.48
N GLN A 176 10.38 21.74 12.75
CA GLN A 176 11.33 22.12 13.79
C GLN A 176 12.51 21.13 13.82
N GLU A 177 13.63 21.51 14.42
CA GLU A 177 14.85 20.69 14.43
C GLU A 177 14.68 19.39 15.25
N SER A 178 13.90 19.42 16.33
CA SER A 178 13.63 18.27 17.18
C SER A 178 12.20 18.24 17.73
N TYR A 179 11.70 17.07 18.12
CA TYR A 179 10.40 16.89 18.76
C TYR A 179 10.53 15.91 19.93
N ASP A 180 9.66 16.05 20.93
CA ASP A 180 9.60 15.10 22.05
C ASP A 180 9.21 13.71 21.54
N VAL A 181 8.13 13.66 20.76
CA VAL A 181 7.62 12.43 20.18
C VAL A 181 7.42 12.62 18.68
N ILE A 182 7.88 11.64 17.90
CA ILE A 182 7.59 11.56 16.47
C ILE A 182 6.77 10.29 16.23
N VAL A 183 5.62 10.42 15.56
CA VAL A 183 4.74 9.32 15.16
C VAL A 183 4.76 9.19 13.64
N ILE A 184 5.05 7.98 13.14
CA ILE A 184 5.18 7.70 11.71
C ILE A 184 3.94 6.99 11.18
N GLY A 185 3.24 7.63 10.26
CA GLY A 185 1.98 7.19 9.67
C GLY A 185 0.78 7.82 10.37
N ALA A 186 -0.01 8.64 9.67
CA ALA A 186 -1.26 9.22 10.17
C ALA A 186 -2.47 8.30 9.93
N GLY A 187 -2.23 6.99 9.89
CA GLY A 187 -3.25 5.98 9.69
C GLY A 187 -4.17 5.78 10.89
N ALA A 188 -4.86 4.63 10.90
CA ALA A 188 -5.80 4.21 11.94
C ALA A 188 -5.22 4.33 13.36
N ALA A 189 -4.07 3.71 13.62
CA ALA A 189 -3.41 3.74 14.93
C ALA A 189 -2.73 5.08 15.21
N GLY A 190 -2.00 5.61 14.23
CA GLY A 190 -1.24 6.86 14.35
C GLY A 190 -2.10 8.02 14.81
N SER A 191 -3.30 8.16 14.22
CA SER A 191 -4.28 9.19 14.59
C SER A 191 -4.74 9.11 16.05
N ILE A 192 -4.88 7.90 16.61
CA ILE A 192 -5.30 7.69 18.00
C ILE A 192 -4.15 7.99 18.95
N VAL A 193 -2.98 7.37 18.70
CA VAL A 193 -1.84 7.48 19.63
C VAL A 193 -1.32 8.91 19.70
N SER A 194 -1.13 9.59 18.55
CA SER A 194 -0.63 10.96 18.53
C SER A 194 -1.57 11.91 19.28
N THR A 195 -2.87 11.77 19.06
CA THR A 195 -3.90 12.64 19.67
C THR A 195 -4.00 12.42 21.17
N LYS A 196 -4.04 11.15 21.62
CA LYS A 196 -4.09 10.84 23.06
C LYS A 196 -2.85 11.32 23.79
N LEU A 197 -1.66 11.15 23.21
CA LEU A 197 -0.42 11.67 23.79
C LEU A 197 -0.44 13.20 23.87
N ALA A 198 -0.84 13.88 22.79
CA ALA A 198 -0.90 15.34 22.73
C ALA A 198 -1.86 15.91 23.77
N THR A 199 -3.00 15.27 23.99
CA THR A 199 -3.99 15.68 25.00
C THR A 199 -3.54 15.40 26.43
N ALA A 200 -2.79 14.31 26.66
CA ALA A 200 -2.50 13.83 28.01
C ALA A 200 -1.16 14.34 28.58
N LEU A 201 -0.24 14.77 27.72
CA LEU A 201 1.13 15.15 28.05
C LEU A 201 1.48 16.50 27.41
N ASP A 202 2.20 17.34 28.15
CA ASP A 202 2.80 18.56 27.61
C ASP A 202 4.10 18.20 26.86
N MET A 203 3.91 17.70 25.64
CA MET A 203 4.97 17.27 24.74
C MET A 203 4.74 17.84 23.35
N LYS A 204 5.82 18.16 22.65
CA LYS A 204 5.81 18.58 21.26
C LYS A 204 5.82 17.36 20.35
N ILE A 205 4.73 17.15 19.62
CA ILE A 205 4.50 15.93 18.84
C ILE A 205 4.52 16.23 17.34
N LEU A 206 5.33 15.48 16.59
CA LEU A 206 5.28 15.45 15.12
C LEU A 206 4.55 14.18 14.67
N LEU A 207 3.52 14.32 13.86
CA LEU A 207 2.87 13.23 13.15
C LEU A 207 3.19 13.34 11.66
N VAL A 208 3.83 12.32 11.09
CA VAL A 208 4.28 12.32 9.69
C VAL A 208 3.47 11.35 8.85
N GLU A 209 2.95 11.79 7.71
CA GLU A 209 2.25 10.96 6.73
C GLU A 209 2.90 11.07 5.34
N ALA A 210 3.09 9.93 4.69
CA ALA A 210 3.70 9.87 3.36
C ALA A 210 2.74 10.33 2.25
N GLY A 211 1.45 10.08 2.42
CA GLY A 211 0.41 10.50 1.49
C GLY A 211 -0.10 11.91 1.71
N ILE A 212 -1.16 12.24 0.98
CA ILE A 212 -1.82 13.55 1.07
C ILE A 212 -2.66 13.66 2.34
N GLN A 213 -2.91 14.90 2.76
CA GLN A 213 -3.96 15.19 3.73
C GLN A 213 -5.32 15.03 3.05
N THR A 214 -6.15 14.15 3.59
CA THR A 214 -7.53 13.96 3.17
C THR A 214 -8.46 14.73 4.12
N GLY A 215 -9.41 15.48 3.57
CA GLY A 215 -10.51 16.06 4.32
C GLY A 215 -11.65 15.04 4.40
N SER A 216 -12.30 14.90 5.55
CA SER A 216 -13.44 13.98 5.71
C SER A 216 -14.70 14.40 4.94
N ASN A 217 -14.62 15.45 4.11
CA ASN A 217 -15.69 15.98 3.26
C ASN A 217 -15.24 16.29 1.81
N ASP A 218 -13.95 16.12 1.47
CA ASP A 218 -13.40 16.67 0.22
C ASP A 218 -13.26 15.62 -0.90
N ASN A 219 -13.55 14.35 -0.62
CA ASN A 219 -13.50 13.27 -1.59
C ASN A 219 -14.60 12.23 -1.33
N GLU A 220 -15.61 12.22 -2.18
CA GLU A 220 -16.76 11.31 -2.10
C GLU A 220 -16.35 9.84 -2.14
N ASN A 221 -15.25 9.48 -2.83
CA ASN A 221 -14.77 8.10 -2.85
C ASN A 221 -14.32 7.60 -1.46
N ILE A 222 -13.91 8.52 -0.58
CA ILE A 222 -13.55 8.20 0.81
C ILE A 222 -14.80 8.26 1.69
N THR A 223 -15.62 9.30 1.56
CA THR A 223 -16.70 9.57 2.51
C THR A 223 -17.91 8.70 2.29
N ASP A 224 -18.30 8.44 1.04
CA ASP A 224 -19.43 7.58 0.70
C ASP A 224 -19.01 6.11 0.86
N PRO A 225 -19.66 5.37 1.76
CA PRO A 225 -19.43 3.94 1.90
C PRO A 225 -19.53 3.19 0.58
N ALA A 226 -20.45 3.53 -0.32
CA ALA A 226 -20.68 2.83 -1.57
C ALA A 226 -19.48 2.87 -2.53
N LEU A 227 -18.58 3.85 -2.39
CA LEU A 227 -17.52 4.15 -3.36
C LEU A 227 -16.12 3.70 -2.91
N TRP A 228 -16.01 2.96 -1.80
CA TRP A 228 -14.73 2.63 -1.17
C TRP A 228 -13.74 1.92 -2.10
N LEU A 229 -14.22 1.08 -3.02
CA LEU A 229 -13.39 0.37 -4.01
C LEU A 229 -12.67 1.33 -4.97
N ASN A 230 -13.23 2.51 -5.24
CA ASN A 230 -12.60 3.49 -6.11
C ASN A 230 -11.28 4.03 -5.53
N VAL A 231 -11.15 4.05 -4.18
CA VAL A 231 -9.91 4.48 -3.53
C VAL A 231 -8.80 3.45 -3.76
N VAL A 232 -9.12 2.15 -3.79
CA VAL A 232 -8.16 1.06 -4.08
C VAL A 232 -7.58 1.17 -5.50
N HIS A 233 -8.27 1.87 -6.39
CA HIS A 233 -7.85 2.10 -7.77
C HIS A 233 -7.28 3.50 -8.02
N ASN A 234 -7.06 4.30 -6.97
CA ASN A 234 -6.63 5.69 -7.10
C ASN A 234 -5.11 5.84 -6.88
N ASP A 235 -4.40 6.28 -7.92
CA ASP A 235 -2.94 6.39 -7.92
C ASP A 235 -2.33 7.37 -6.90
N THR A 236 -3.14 8.30 -6.40
CA THR A 236 -2.71 9.30 -5.42
C THR A 236 -2.97 8.87 -3.97
N LEU A 237 -3.85 7.88 -3.78
CA LEU A 237 -4.33 7.43 -2.47
C LEU A 237 -3.89 6.01 -2.14
N GLU A 238 -3.10 5.35 -2.99
CA GLU A 238 -2.66 3.97 -2.82
C GLU A 238 -1.14 3.82 -2.87
N TRP A 239 -0.66 2.79 -2.18
CA TRP A 239 0.75 2.38 -2.26
C TRP A 239 1.03 1.47 -3.46
N HIS A 240 -0.01 0.86 -4.06
CA HIS A 240 0.10 -0.13 -5.15
C HIS A 240 0.99 -1.32 -4.81
N PHE A 241 0.92 -1.80 -3.57
CA PHE A 241 1.63 -3.01 -3.21
C PHE A 241 1.07 -4.21 -3.97
N THR A 242 1.97 -5.10 -4.36
CA THR A 242 1.63 -6.40 -4.96
C THR A 242 2.41 -7.48 -4.25
N THR A 243 1.83 -8.68 -4.18
CA THR A 243 2.58 -9.84 -3.69
C THR A 243 3.63 -10.27 -4.70
N VAL A 244 4.65 -10.98 -4.23
CA VAL A 244 5.40 -11.90 -5.09
C VAL A 244 4.46 -12.97 -5.66
N ALA A 245 4.93 -13.72 -6.66
CA ALA A 245 4.15 -14.82 -7.24
C ALA A 245 3.74 -15.85 -6.17
N GLN A 246 2.43 -16.08 -6.02
CA GLN A 246 1.89 -16.97 -5.01
C GLN A 246 1.80 -18.40 -5.54
N THR A 247 2.74 -19.28 -5.13
CA THR A 247 2.87 -20.64 -5.69
C THR A 247 1.60 -21.48 -5.57
N ALA A 248 0.90 -21.39 -4.44
CA ALA A 248 -0.36 -22.10 -4.22
C ALA A 248 -1.57 -21.43 -4.90
N LEU A 249 -1.40 -20.28 -5.57
CA LEU A 249 -2.46 -19.58 -6.32
C LEU A 249 -2.10 -19.41 -7.80
N ASN A 250 -1.58 -20.47 -8.42
CA ASN A 250 -1.16 -20.51 -9.83
C ASN A 250 -0.15 -19.40 -10.20
N ASN A 251 0.76 -19.07 -9.27
CA ASN A 251 1.79 -18.04 -9.42
C ASN A 251 1.23 -16.64 -9.73
N ARG A 252 -0.05 -16.38 -9.42
CA ARG A 252 -0.63 -15.05 -9.53
C ARG A 252 0.09 -14.09 -8.58
N THR A 253 0.24 -12.85 -9.01
CA THR A 253 0.54 -11.70 -8.15
C THR A 253 -0.78 -11.06 -7.73
N ILE A 254 -0.95 -10.82 -6.44
CA ILE A 254 -2.19 -10.27 -5.89
C ILE A 254 -1.96 -8.81 -5.53
N ASN A 255 -2.86 -7.93 -5.95
CA ASN A 255 -2.85 -6.52 -5.56
C ASN A 255 -3.26 -6.41 -4.09
N LEU A 256 -2.48 -5.68 -3.31
CA LEU A 256 -2.71 -5.47 -1.89
C LEU A 256 -3.12 -4.01 -1.67
N GLY A 257 -4.39 -3.79 -1.36
CA GLY A 257 -4.91 -2.46 -1.05
C GLY A 257 -4.26 -1.93 0.23
N PHE A 258 -3.56 -0.81 0.10
CA PHE A 258 -2.95 -0.06 1.20
C PHE A 258 -3.03 1.43 0.91
N ALA A 259 -3.94 2.12 1.60
CA ALA A 259 -4.10 3.54 1.36
C ALA A 259 -2.91 4.38 1.87
N LYS A 260 -2.54 5.39 1.08
CA LYS A 260 -1.45 6.34 1.30
C LYS A 260 -2.03 7.74 1.52
N GLY A 261 -2.22 8.12 2.78
CA GLY A 261 -2.78 9.42 3.18
C GLY A 261 -3.34 9.41 4.61
N THR A 262 -3.79 10.56 5.10
CA THR A 262 -4.29 10.68 6.49
C THR A 262 -5.53 9.83 6.73
N GLY A 263 -5.54 9.00 7.77
CA GLY A 263 -6.54 7.95 7.99
C GLY A 263 -6.08 6.57 7.49
N GLY A 264 -5.08 6.51 6.61
CA GLY A 264 -4.52 5.26 6.08
C GLY A 264 -5.60 4.33 5.55
N SER A 265 -5.45 3.02 5.73
CA SER A 265 -6.43 2.03 5.28
C SER A 265 -7.83 2.17 5.90
N ALA A 266 -8.06 3.04 6.88
CA ALA A 266 -9.44 3.35 7.29
C ALA A 266 -10.21 4.13 6.21
N MET A 267 -9.53 4.81 5.28
CA MET A 267 -10.13 5.62 4.20
C MET A 267 -10.82 4.80 3.10
N HIS A 268 -10.38 3.56 2.90
CA HIS A 268 -10.87 2.68 1.84
C HIS A 268 -11.36 1.32 2.37
N ASN A 269 -11.41 1.09 3.68
CA ASN A 269 -11.90 -0.19 4.18
C ASN A 269 -13.39 -0.38 3.85
N ALA A 270 -13.86 -1.62 3.93
CA ALA A 270 -15.27 -2.00 3.80
C ALA A 270 -16.15 -1.56 4.98
N MET A 271 -15.62 -0.81 5.96
CA MET A 271 -16.27 -0.30 7.17
C MET A 271 -16.83 -1.36 8.13
N GLY A 272 -16.81 -2.65 7.78
CA GLY A 272 -17.20 -3.75 8.64
C GLY A 272 -16.51 -3.73 10.00
N TYR A 273 -17.28 -3.57 11.07
CA TYR A 273 -16.75 -3.49 12.42
C TYR A 273 -16.96 -4.81 13.17
N VAL A 274 -15.98 -5.69 13.03
CA VAL A 274 -15.91 -6.96 13.76
C VAL A 274 -14.74 -6.92 14.72
N ARG A 275 -15.02 -6.98 16.03
CA ARG A 275 -14.02 -7.07 17.11
C ARG A 275 -13.74 -8.49 17.57
N GLY A 276 -14.67 -9.40 17.30
CA GLY A 276 -14.55 -10.79 17.68
C GLY A 276 -14.98 -11.07 19.12
N GLY A 277 -15.10 -12.36 19.45
CA GLY A 277 -15.41 -12.81 20.80
C GLY A 277 -14.20 -12.80 21.72
N GLN A 278 -14.44 -12.86 23.03
CA GLN A 278 -13.41 -12.73 24.07
C GLN A 278 -12.28 -13.76 23.97
N ARG A 279 -12.56 -14.97 23.49
CA ARG A 279 -11.64 -16.12 23.52
C ARG A 279 -10.35 -15.95 22.72
N TRP A 280 -10.37 -15.19 21.62
CA TRP A 280 -9.14 -14.97 20.86
C TRP A 280 -8.20 -14.02 21.59
N MET A 281 -8.73 -13.08 22.38
CA MET A 281 -7.93 -12.15 23.19
C MET A 281 -7.24 -12.93 24.32
N ASP A 282 -7.99 -13.78 25.02
CA ASP A 282 -7.43 -14.62 26.10
C ASP A 282 -6.36 -15.59 25.57
N ALA A 283 -6.50 -16.06 24.33
CA ALA A 283 -5.53 -16.94 23.67
C ALA A 283 -4.14 -16.31 23.53
N TRP A 284 -4.07 -15.00 23.26
CA TRP A 284 -2.79 -14.30 23.13
C TRP A 284 -1.99 -14.33 24.43
N GLU A 285 -2.66 -14.15 25.56
CA GLU A 285 -2.00 -14.27 26.86
C GLU A 285 -1.68 -15.74 27.18
N MET A 286 -2.67 -16.64 27.06
CA MET A 286 -2.56 -18.02 27.53
C MET A 286 -1.55 -18.87 26.77
N ASN A 287 -1.43 -18.72 25.44
CA ASN A 287 -0.52 -19.56 24.64
C ASN A 287 0.68 -18.84 24.07
N GLU A 288 0.53 -17.55 23.78
CA GLU A 288 1.57 -16.79 23.10
C GLU A 288 2.40 -15.96 24.09
N GLY A 289 2.06 -16.01 25.38
CA GLY A 289 2.79 -15.31 26.44
C GLY A 289 2.73 -13.80 26.29
N VAL A 290 1.70 -13.28 25.63
CA VAL A 290 1.47 -11.85 25.46
C VAL A 290 0.76 -11.32 26.71
N VAL A 291 1.55 -11.23 27.79
CA VAL A 291 1.07 -10.90 29.13
C VAL A 291 0.32 -9.57 29.13
N ASN A 292 -0.78 -9.55 29.87
CA ASN A 292 -1.74 -8.48 29.98
C ASN A 292 -2.51 -8.19 28.68
N TRP A 293 -2.46 -8.95 27.59
CA TRP A 293 -3.28 -8.67 26.38
C TRP A 293 -4.49 -9.62 26.23
N ASN A 294 -5.20 -9.84 27.33
CA ASN A 294 -6.40 -10.69 27.40
C ASN A 294 -7.71 -9.88 27.26
N SER A 295 -8.85 -10.56 27.29
CA SER A 295 -10.16 -9.91 27.18
C SER A 295 -10.43 -8.88 28.28
N GLU A 296 -10.10 -9.18 29.54
CA GLU A 296 -10.29 -8.28 30.70
C GLU A 296 -9.61 -6.92 30.49
N THR A 297 -8.41 -6.95 29.93
CA THR A 297 -7.57 -5.74 29.77
C THR A 297 -7.83 -4.99 28.47
N VAL A 298 -8.27 -5.67 27.39
CA VAL A 298 -8.42 -5.05 26.07
C VAL A 298 -9.87 -4.59 25.80
N ILE A 299 -10.89 -5.29 26.32
CA ILE A 299 -12.31 -4.93 26.13
C ILE A 299 -12.62 -3.45 26.48
N PRO A 300 -12.12 -2.88 27.60
CA PRO A 300 -12.39 -1.48 27.91
C PRO A 300 -11.93 -0.50 26.82
N TYR A 301 -10.88 -0.86 26.07
CA TYR A 301 -10.38 -0.06 24.95
C TYR A 301 -11.23 -0.23 23.69
N PHE A 302 -11.76 -1.43 23.42
CA PHE A 302 -12.77 -1.62 22.38
C PHE A 302 -14.00 -0.76 22.68
N ASP A 303 -14.57 -0.89 23.88
CA ASP A 303 -15.78 -0.17 24.26
C ASP A 303 -15.60 1.36 24.15
N ALA A 304 -14.46 1.90 24.60
CA ALA A 304 -14.15 3.33 24.50
C ALA A 304 -14.01 3.81 23.03
N VAL A 305 -13.40 3.00 22.17
CA VAL A 305 -13.28 3.31 20.74
C VAL A 305 -14.65 3.25 20.05
N GLU A 306 -15.45 2.23 20.34
CA GLU A 306 -16.78 2.05 19.78
C GLU A 306 -17.71 3.23 20.12
N GLU A 307 -17.63 3.74 21.36
CA GLU A 307 -18.35 4.93 21.79
C GLU A 307 -17.99 6.18 20.96
N ILE A 308 -16.70 6.34 20.63
CA ILE A 308 -16.19 7.47 19.85
C ILE A 308 -16.57 7.34 18.37
N LEU A 309 -16.44 6.14 17.78
CA LEU A 309 -16.76 5.91 16.37
C LEU A 309 -18.27 5.89 16.11
N ARG A 310 -19.07 5.48 17.09
CA ARG A 310 -20.52 5.22 16.96
C ARG A 310 -20.81 4.21 15.86
N VAL A 311 -20.39 2.97 16.06
CA VAL A 311 -20.68 1.86 15.13
C VAL A 311 -22.18 1.60 15.07
N VAL A 312 -22.72 1.39 13.87
CA VAL A 312 -24.16 1.25 13.65
C VAL A 312 -24.52 0.04 12.81
N TYR A 313 -25.76 -0.43 12.97
CA TYR A 313 -26.38 -1.39 12.07
C TYR A 313 -26.95 -0.62 10.87
N PRO A 314 -26.53 -0.90 9.63
CA PRO A 314 -27.13 -0.29 8.46
C PRO A 314 -28.61 -0.73 8.35
N ALA A 315 -29.43 0.13 7.75
CA ALA A 315 -30.86 -0.14 7.61
C ALA A 315 -31.13 -1.44 6.84
N ASN A 316 -32.12 -2.21 7.30
CA ASN A 316 -32.59 -3.42 6.64
C ASN A 316 -33.48 -3.06 5.44
N ASP A 317 -32.90 -2.87 4.27
CA ASP A 317 -33.66 -2.59 3.06
C ASP A 317 -33.24 -3.48 1.91
N THR A 318 -33.98 -4.56 1.68
CA THR A 318 -33.64 -5.49 0.58
C THR A 318 -34.82 -6.30 0.05
N GLN A 319 -36.03 -5.74 -0.10
CA GLN A 319 -37.14 -6.46 -0.75
C GLN A 319 -37.40 -7.91 -0.21
N GLY A 320 -37.07 -8.16 1.07
CA GLY A 320 -37.13 -9.46 1.75
C GLY A 320 -35.89 -10.37 1.65
N LEU A 321 -34.80 -9.96 0.99
CA LEU A 321 -33.61 -10.77 0.77
C LEU A 321 -32.81 -11.03 2.07
N VAL A 322 -32.63 -10.00 2.91
CA VAL A 322 -32.02 -10.16 4.25
C VAL A 322 -32.85 -11.13 5.10
N ASP A 323 -34.18 -11.01 5.10
CA ASP A 323 -35.05 -11.95 5.81
C ASP A 323 -34.89 -13.39 5.29
N ALA A 324 -34.76 -13.56 3.98
CA ALA A 324 -34.52 -14.85 3.34
C ALA A 324 -33.16 -15.44 3.73
N ILE A 325 -32.11 -14.63 3.84
CA ILE A 325 -30.78 -15.02 4.34
C ILE A 325 -30.88 -15.50 5.79
N PHE A 326 -31.55 -14.74 6.66
CA PHE A 326 -31.75 -15.13 8.05
C PHE A 326 -32.57 -16.42 8.18
N GLN A 327 -33.62 -16.59 7.36
CA GLN A 327 -34.42 -17.82 7.34
C GLN A 327 -33.61 -19.01 6.81
N ALA A 328 -32.77 -18.81 5.79
CA ALA A 328 -31.90 -19.85 5.25
C ALA A 328 -30.91 -20.32 6.32
N ALA A 329 -30.27 -19.39 7.03
CA ALA A 329 -29.33 -19.72 8.10
C ALA A 329 -30.01 -20.50 9.25
N ARG A 330 -31.20 -20.07 9.69
CA ARG A 330 -31.99 -20.80 10.70
C ARG A 330 -32.32 -22.23 10.24
N THR A 331 -32.77 -22.38 9.00
CA THR A 331 -33.12 -23.69 8.43
C THR A 331 -31.89 -24.60 8.29
N ALA A 332 -30.73 -24.01 7.98
CA ALA A 332 -29.46 -24.71 7.91
C ALA A 332 -28.87 -25.08 9.29
N GLY A 333 -29.49 -24.63 10.39
CA GLY A 333 -29.14 -24.95 11.77
C GLY A 333 -28.29 -23.90 12.50
N PHE A 334 -28.09 -22.71 11.92
CA PHE A 334 -27.32 -21.65 12.58
C PHE A 334 -28.19 -20.84 13.54
N PRO A 335 -27.69 -20.55 14.76
CA PRO A 335 -28.40 -19.68 15.69
C PRO A 335 -28.42 -18.24 15.19
N TYR A 336 -29.39 -17.46 15.68
CA TYR A 336 -29.32 -16.00 15.59
C TYR A 336 -28.38 -15.48 16.67
N ASN A 337 -27.41 -14.65 16.28
CA ASN A 337 -26.51 -13.95 17.19
C ASN A 337 -26.89 -12.46 17.22
N PRO A 338 -27.47 -11.96 18.32
CA PRO A 338 -27.87 -10.55 18.42
C PRO A 338 -26.69 -9.59 18.60
N SER A 339 -25.50 -10.08 18.96
CA SER A 339 -24.31 -9.25 19.12
C SER A 339 -23.02 -10.07 19.08
N TYR A 340 -22.47 -10.26 17.88
CA TYR A 340 -21.21 -11.02 17.71
C TYR A 340 -20.00 -10.31 18.31
N ASN A 341 -20.06 -9.00 18.54
CA ASN A 341 -18.97 -8.25 19.16
C ASN A 341 -18.94 -8.46 20.70
N HIS A 342 -20.08 -8.57 21.37
CA HIS A 342 -20.12 -8.57 22.85
C HIS A 342 -20.19 -9.96 23.49
N GLY A 343 -20.27 -11.02 22.68
CA GLY A 343 -20.33 -12.40 23.14
C GLY A 343 -18.96 -13.06 23.41
N PRO A 344 -18.94 -14.25 24.01
CA PRO A 344 -17.73 -15.06 24.15
C PRO A 344 -17.20 -15.59 22.81
N ASP A 345 -18.07 -15.70 21.80
CA ASP A 345 -17.76 -16.03 20.41
C ASP A 345 -18.73 -15.31 19.46
N MET A 346 -18.50 -15.45 18.15
CA MET A 346 -19.29 -14.79 17.11
C MET A 346 -20.35 -15.70 16.48
N LEU A 347 -20.44 -16.98 16.85
CA LEU A 347 -21.13 -18.02 16.09
C LEU A 347 -22.58 -17.65 15.75
N GLY A 348 -22.98 -17.84 14.50
CA GLY A 348 -24.36 -17.68 14.02
C GLY A 348 -24.56 -16.54 13.03
N MET A 349 -25.82 -16.36 12.64
CA MET A 349 -26.26 -15.29 11.74
C MET A 349 -26.56 -14.03 12.54
N ALA A 350 -26.07 -12.87 12.09
CA ALA A 350 -26.24 -11.59 12.75
C ALA A 350 -26.48 -10.45 11.76
N ASN A 351 -26.95 -9.30 12.26
CA ASN A 351 -26.95 -8.06 11.48
C ASN A 351 -25.52 -7.52 11.42
N PHE A 352 -25.03 -7.17 10.23
CA PHE A 352 -23.68 -6.65 10.06
C PHE A 352 -23.54 -5.26 10.70
N VAL A 353 -22.39 -4.96 11.31
CA VAL A 353 -22.13 -3.69 12.01
C VAL A 353 -21.06 -2.95 11.23
N MET A 354 -21.24 -1.65 11.06
CA MET A 354 -20.34 -0.83 10.25
C MET A 354 -19.93 0.45 10.98
N SER A 355 -18.71 0.91 10.73
CA SER A 355 -18.19 2.20 11.18
C SER A 355 -18.63 3.33 10.23
N ILE A 356 -19.92 3.63 10.26
CA ILE A 356 -20.57 4.71 9.50
C ILE A 356 -21.39 5.60 10.46
N ASN A 357 -21.75 6.81 10.05
CA ASN A 357 -22.55 7.71 10.89
C ASN A 357 -23.95 7.14 11.17
N ASP A 358 -24.48 7.45 12.36
CA ASP A 358 -25.87 7.16 12.70
C ASP A 358 -26.80 8.15 11.99
N VAL A 359 -27.69 7.61 11.17
CA VAL A 359 -28.69 8.35 10.42
C VAL A 359 -30.12 8.07 10.90
N GLY A 360 -30.32 7.21 11.91
CA GLY A 360 -31.64 6.84 12.46
C GLY A 360 -32.43 5.78 11.67
N THR A 361 -33.32 5.03 12.34
CA THR A 361 -33.97 3.82 11.79
C THR A 361 -35.27 4.03 10.99
N ASN A 362 -35.85 5.25 11.00
CA ASN A 362 -37.17 5.56 10.41
C ASN A 362 -37.04 6.46 9.16
N MET A 363 -36.35 5.99 8.12
CA MET A 363 -35.98 6.88 7.02
C MET A 363 -36.42 6.43 5.63
N THR A 364 -36.76 7.43 4.79
CA THR A 364 -37.15 7.29 3.38
C THR A 364 -35.93 6.98 2.50
N GLN A 365 -36.16 6.55 1.25
CA GLN A 365 -35.09 6.19 0.30
C GLN A 365 -34.11 7.34 0.00
N GLN A 366 -34.54 8.61 0.13
CA GLN A 366 -33.73 9.81 -0.05
C GLN A 366 -32.73 10.07 1.10
N ALA A 367 -32.94 9.44 2.25
CA ALA A 367 -32.09 9.59 3.43
C ALA A 367 -31.07 8.44 3.59
N LYS A 368 -31.18 7.39 2.75
CA LYS A 368 -30.23 6.27 2.68
C LYS A 368 -28.91 6.65 1.98
N SER A 369 -28.89 7.76 1.24
CA SER A 369 -27.67 8.37 0.67
C SER A 369 -26.91 9.29 1.65
N MET A 370 -27.24 9.25 2.96
CA MET A 370 -26.60 10.07 3.99
C MET A 370 -25.57 9.30 4.84
N TYR A 371 -25.36 8.02 4.56
CA TYR A 371 -24.28 7.29 5.23
C TYR A 371 -22.93 7.87 4.82
N ASN A 372 -22.10 8.12 5.82
CA ASN A 372 -20.73 8.57 5.69
C ASN A 372 -19.85 7.64 6.51
N ARG A 373 -18.72 7.24 5.91
CA ARG A 373 -17.64 6.55 6.59
C ARG A 373 -17.19 7.33 7.83
N VAL A 374 -16.94 6.59 8.91
CA VAL A 374 -16.33 7.13 10.14
C VAL A 374 -14.96 6.49 10.35
N THR A 375 -13.93 7.33 10.52
CA THR A 375 -12.55 6.88 10.74
C THR A 375 -11.99 7.43 12.06
N SER A 376 -10.94 6.79 12.59
CA SER A 376 -10.23 7.31 13.76
C SER A 376 -9.56 8.67 13.48
N TYR A 377 -9.06 8.90 12.26
CA TYR A 377 -8.52 10.21 11.86
C TYR A 377 -9.56 11.32 12.01
N GLN A 378 -10.79 11.09 11.55
CA GLN A 378 -11.88 12.04 11.69
C GLN A 378 -12.23 12.28 13.18
N LYS A 379 -12.42 11.20 13.95
CA LYS A 379 -12.97 11.27 15.31
C LYS A 379 -11.96 11.64 16.40
N TYR A 380 -10.68 11.36 16.19
CA TYR A 380 -9.61 11.74 17.12
C TYR A 380 -8.89 12.98 16.62
N LEU A 381 -8.18 12.88 15.50
CA LEU A 381 -7.24 13.93 15.10
C LEU A 381 -7.94 15.19 14.58
N GLN A 382 -8.87 15.05 13.61
CA GLN A 382 -9.57 16.20 13.04
C GLN A 382 -10.56 16.84 14.01
N ALA A 383 -11.21 16.05 14.86
CA ALA A 383 -12.19 16.56 15.83
C ALA A 383 -11.54 17.27 17.03
N LEU A 384 -10.38 16.79 17.51
CA LEU A 384 -9.76 17.33 18.74
C LEU A 384 -8.69 18.40 18.47
N GLN A 385 -7.99 18.34 17.33
CA GLN A 385 -6.97 19.32 16.90
C GLN A 385 -6.04 19.82 18.04
N PRO A 386 -5.31 18.94 18.73
CA PRO A 386 -4.48 19.34 19.86
C PRO A 386 -3.36 20.29 19.42
N ALA A 387 -3.20 21.42 20.12
CA ALA A 387 -2.33 22.53 19.72
C ALA A 387 -0.83 22.20 19.71
N ASN A 388 -0.40 21.19 20.48
CA ASN A 388 0.98 20.72 20.59
C ASN A 388 1.31 19.57 19.62
N LEU A 389 0.40 19.23 18.69
CA LEU A 389 0.60 18.24 17.63
C LEU A 389 0.72 18.94 16.28
N GLN A 390 1.84 18.70 15.59
CA GLN A 390 2.03 19.11 14.21
C GLN A 390 1.86 17.90 13.27
N LEU A 391 0.85 17.94 12.41
CA LEU A 391 0.69 16.99 11.32
C LEU A 391 1.44 17.51 10.08
N VAL A 392 2.24 16.66 9.46
CA VAL A 392 2.87 16.90 8.16
C VAL A 392 2.54 15.76 7.20
N THR A 393 2.21 16.11 5.96
CA THR A 393 1.81 15.16 4.90
C THR A 393 2.75 15.28 3.70
N GLY A 394 2.78 14.28 2.82
CA GLY A 394 3.66 14.26 1.64
C GLY A 394 5.14 14.02 1.98
N LEU A 395 5.44 13.59 3.21
CA LEU A 395 6.81 13.28 3.65
C LEU A 395 6.91 11.80 3.98
N GLN A 396 7.66 11.05 3.18
CA GLN A 396 7.89 9.63 3.41
C GLN A 396 9.08 9.43 4.35
N VAL A 397 8.89 8.71 5.44
CA VAL A 397 10.04 8.30 6.27
C VAL A 397 10.84 7.25 5.52
N ILE A 398 12.16 7.41 5.52
CA ILE A 398 13.07 6.55 4.75
C ILE A 398 14.05 5.76 5.64
N GLY A 399 14.12 6.10 6.93
CA GLY A 399 14.86 5.34 7.94
C GLY A 399 15.29 6.18 9.14
N PHE A 400 16.06 5.56 10.05
CA PHE A 400 16.49 6.17 11.32
C PHE A 400 18.01 6.26 11.44
N ASN A 401 18.46 7.17 12.30
CA ASN A 401 19.84 7.23 12.79
C ASN A 401 19.88 6.94 14.29
N PHE A 402 20.97 6.34 14.73
CA PHE A 402 21.13 5.85 16.09
C PHE A 402 22.37 6.44 16.74
N THR A 403 22.26 6.68 18.05
CA THR A 403 23.43 6.73 18.93
C THR A 403 23.60 5.36 19.59
N ASN A 404 24.83 5.02 19.96
CA ASN A 404 25.18 3.71 20.52
C ASN A 404 25.93 3.88 21.85
N ASP A 405 25.22 4.10 22.96
CA ASP A 405 25.75 3.93 24.33
C ASP A 405 24.61 4.05 25.38
N PRO A 406 24.24 3.01 26.17
CA PRO A 406 24.72 1.62 26.16
C PRO A 406 23.96 0.69 25.19
N LEU A 407 22.83 1.15 24.64
CA LEU A 407 21.99 0.46 23.67
C LEU A 407 21.83 1.32 22.41
N PRO A 408 21.42 0.75 21.27
CA PRO A 408 21.00 1.55 20.12
C PRO A 408 19.79 2.40 20.48
N THR A 409 19.95 3.72 20.35
CA THR A 409 18.93 4.69 20.71
C THR A 409 18.60 5.53 19.48
N VAL A 410 17.32 5.54 19.08
CA VAL A 410 16.89 6.38 17.95
C VAL A 410 17.12 7.85 18.30
N ASP A 411 17.93 8.51 17.49
CA ASP A 411 18.34 9.90 17.68
C ASP A 411 17.72 10.82 16.62
N HIS A 412 17.61 10.35 15.37
CA HIS A 412 16.97 11.12 14.30
C HIS A 412 16.12 10.23 13.37
N VAL A 413 15.11 10.86 12.76
CA VAL A 413 14.33 10.31 11.65
C VAL A 413 14.69 11.04 10.36
N GLU A 414 14.86 10.30 9.26
CA GLU A 414 15.03 10.85 7.92
C GLU A 414 13.70 10.86 7.16
N LEU A 415 13.30 12.06 6.71
CA LEU A 415 12.04 12.33 6.02
C LEU A 415 12.31 12.77 4.59
N TYR A 416 11.78 12.06 3.60
CA TYR A 416 11.91 12.34 2.19
C TYR A 416 10.74 13.17 1.67
N SER A 417 11.04 14.26 0.96
CA SER A 417 10.08 15.03 0.18
C SER A 417 10.15 14.61 -1.29
N GLU A 418 9.03 14.11 -1.82
CA GLU A 418 8.92 13.78 -3.24
C GLU A 418 8.93 15.05 -4.11
N GLU A 419 8.34 16.15 -3.63
CA GLU A 419 8.32 17.43 -4.34
C GLU A 419 9.73 17.99 -4.56
N TYR A 420 10.58 17.94 -3.52
CA TYR A 420 11.92 18.52 -3.57
C TYR A 420 13.04 17.51 -3.82
N GLN A 421 12.70 16.22 -3.91
CA GLN A 421 13.64 15.11 -4.13
C GLN A 421 14.82 15.13 -3.14
N CYS A 422 14.53 15.48 -1.88
CA CYS A 422 15.55 15.66 -0.86
C CYS A 422 15.05 15.15 0.50
N LYS A 423 15.96 15.00 1.45
CA LYS A 423 15.64 14.55 2.81
C LYS A 423 15.88 15.61 3.87
N HIS A 424 15.03 15.57 4.88
CA HIS A 424 15.17 16.26 6.17
C HIS A 424 15.63 15.26 7.23
N SER A 425 16.36 15.74 8.23
CA SER A 425 16.70 14.99 9.44
C SER A 425 16.09 15.73 10.62
N VAL A 426 15.30 15.02 11.44
CA VAL A 426 14.60 15.58 12.59
C VAL A 426 14.94 14.78 13.84
N ALA A 427 15.37 15.45 14.90
CA ALA A 427 15.81 14.79 16.13
C ALA A 427 14.64 14.30 16.98
N VAL A 428 14.84 13.16 17.65
CA VAL A 428 13.87 12.49 18.53
C VAL A 428 14.35 12.62 19.98
N GLU A 429 13.71 13.49 20.76
CA GLU A 429 14.16 13.77 22.13
C GLU A 429 13.74 12.70 23.13
N LYS A 430 12.56 12.07 22.93
CA LYS A 430 12.03 11.08 23.86
C LYS A 430 11.58 9.79 23.19
N GLU A 431 10.78 9.85 22.12
CA GLU A 431 10.20 8.64 21.55
C GLU A 431 9.85 8.73 20.06
N LEU A 432 10.18 7.67 19.32
CA LEU A 432 9.72 7.39 17.98
C LEU A 432 8.68 6.26 18.03
N ILE A 433 7.52 6.49 17.43
CA ILE A 433 6.43 5.54 17.36
C ILE A 433 6.17 5.20 15.89
N LEU A 434 6.33 3.93 15.52
CA LEU A 434 5.98 3.43 14.20
C LEU A 434 4.52 3.02 14.16
N SER A 435 3.75 3.66 13.28
CA SER A 435 2.37 3.33 12.92
C SER A 435 2.22 3.26 11.40
N ALA A 436 3.28 2.83 10.69
CA ALA A 436 3.36 2.82 9.23
C ALA A 436 2.61 1.63 8.58
N GLY A 437 2.08 0.72 9.39
CA GLY A 437 1.31 -0.44 8.95
C GLY A 437 2.17 -1.66 8.66
N THR A 438 1.50 -2.80 8.48
CA THR A 438 2.10 -4.14 8.40
C THR A 438 3.19 -4.31 7.34
N ILE A 439 3.18 -3.52 6.27
CA ILE A 439 4.19 -3.60 5.21
C ILE A 439 5.34 -2.60 5.42
N ASN A 440 5.03 -1.33 5.67
CA ASN A 440 6.05 -0.29 5.75
C ASN A 440 6.83 -0.31 7.07
N THR A 441 6.22 -0.70 8.19
CA THR A 441 6.92 -0.82 9.48
C THR A 441 8.12 -1.78 9.42
N PRO A 442 7.97 -3.07 9.03
CA PRO A 442 9.13 -3.97 8.93
C PRO A 442 10.13 -3.55 7.85
N LYS A 443 9.68 -2.91 6.77
CA LYS A 443 10.56 -2.35 5.74
C LYS A 443 11.48 -1.28 6.33
N LEU A 444 10.93 -0.32 7.08
CA LEU A 444 11.69 0.76 7.71
C LEU A 444 12.70 0.24 8.74
N LEU A 445 12.31 -0.77 9.53
CA LEU A 445 13.22 -1.43 10.47
C LEU A 445 14.39 -2.09 9.74
N GLN A 446 14.11 -2.88 8.69
CA GLN A 446 15.15 -3.55 7.90
C GLN A 446 16.12 -2.55 7.24
N LEU A 447 15.60 -1.48 6.61
CA LEU A 447 16.41 -0.41 6.02
C LEU A 447 17.25 0.35 7.07
N SER A 448 16.84 0.32 8.34
CA SER A 448 17.52 0.96 9.46
C SER A 448 18.41 0.00 10.25
N GLY A 449 18.69 -1.20 9.71
CA GLY A 449 19.60 -2.16 10.34
C GLY A 449 18.99 -2.99 11.48
N ILE A 450 17.67 -2.98 11.64
CA ILE A 450 16.94 -3.78 12.64
C ILE A 450 16.21 -4.92 11.92
N GLY A 451 16.65 -6.15 12.14
CA GLY A 451 16.07 -7.33 11.49
C GLY A 451 16.99 -8.54 11.54
N ASN A 452 16.76 -9.54 10.68
CA ASN A 452 17.62 -10.73 10.62
C ASN A 452 19.06 -10.35 10.21
N ALA A 453 20.01 -10.47 11.14
CA ALA A 453 21.38 -9.98 10.94
C ALA A 453 22.09 -10.61 9.73
N THR A 454 21.84 -11.89 9.44
CA THR A 454 22.47 -12.58 8.31
C THR A 454 21.92 -12.03 6.98
N TYR A 455 20.61 -11.84 6.90
CA TYR A 455 19.96 -11.28 5.73
C TYR A 455 20.39 -9.83 5.47
N LEU A 456 20.36 -8.97 6.49
CA LEU A 456 20.75 -7.57 6.36
C LEU A 456 22.21 -7.41 5.92
N LYS A 457 23.14 -8.20 6.49
CA LYS A 457 24.55 -8.22 6.07
C LYS A 457 24.72 -8.64 4.61
N SER A 458 23.89 -9.58 4.12
CA SER A 458 23.93 -10.02 2.72
C SER A 458 23.56 -8.90 1.72
N LEU A 459 22.80 -7.90 2.19
CA LEU A 459 22.43 -6.69 1.44
C LEU A 459 23.41 -5.52 1.66
N GLY A 460 24.46 -5.72 2.47
CA GLY A 460 25.42 -4.66 2.81
C GLY A 460 24.91 -3.65 3.84
N ILE A 461 23.85 -3.98 4.60
CA ILE A 461 23.31 -3.12 5.66
C ILE A 461 24.02 -3.40 6.98
N GLU A 462 24.45 -2.34 7.67
CA GLU A 462 24.98 -2.44 9.02
C GLU A 462 23.88 -2.87 10.00
N VAL A 463 24.15 -3.89 10.81
CA VAL A 463 23.19 -4.42 11.77
C VAL A 463 23.25 -3.59 13.05
N VAL A 464 22.19 -2.84 13.30
CA VAL A 464 21.94 -2.12 14.56
C VAL A 464 21.43 -3.09 15.62
N LYS A 465 20.48 -3.96 15.25
CA LYS A 465 19.92 -4.96 16.16
C LYS A 465 19.47 -6.20 15.39
N ASP A 466 19.93 -7.36 15.83
CA ASP A 466 19.44 -8.65 15.34
C ASP A 466 18.08 -8.96 15.98
N LEU A 467 17.02 -8.80 15.18
CA LEU A 467 15.65 -9.19 15.50
C LEU A 467 15.11 -10.00 14.32
N PRO A 468 15.35 -11.32 14.26
CA PRO A 468 14.95 -12.15 13.12
C PRO A 468 13.43 -12.22 12.92
N GLY A 469 12.65 -11.77 13.91
CA GLY A 469 11.20 -11.59 13.84
C GLY A 469 10.72 -10.47 12.91
N VAL A 470 11.56 -9.50 12.56
CA VAL A 470 11.16 -8.37 11.71
C VAL A 470 10.87 -8.86 10.29
N GLY A 471 9.66 -8.59 9.81
CA GLY A 471 9.22 -8.93 8.47
C GLY A 471 8.86 -10.40 8.28
N ILE A 472 8.73 -11.20 9.34
CA ILE A 472 8.20 -12.57 9.24
C ILE A 472 6.83 -12.65 9.94
N ASN A 473 6.12 -13.77 9.83
CA ASN A 473 4.77 -13.92 10.40
C ASN A 473 3.76 -12.95 9.78
N LEU A 474 3.96 -12.57 8.52
CA LEU A 474 2.92 -11.88 7.76
C LEU A 474 1.71 -12.81 7.67
N ARG A 475 0.56 -12.35 8.13
CA ARG A 475 -0.70 -13.08 8.05
C ARG A 475 -1.75 -12.19 7.43
N ASP A 476 -2.67 -12.84 6.74
CA ASP A 476 -3.83 -12.22 6.15
C ASP A 476 -4.94 -13.27 6.05
N ASP A 477 -6.16 -12.80 5.92
CA ASP A 477 -7.30 -13.66 5.62
C ASP A 477 -7.38 -13.94 4.12
N VAL A 478 -8.10 -15.00 3.75
CA VAL A 478 -8.33 -15.36 2.35
C VAL A 478 -9.81 -15.21 2.02
N VAL A 479 -10.13 -14.53 0.93
CA VAL A 479 -11.49 -14.36 0.43
C VAL A 479 -11.67 -15.09 -0.89
N VAL A 480 -12.84 -15.70 -1.07
CA VAL A 480 -13.37 -16.12 -2.37
C VAL A 480 -14.72 -15.45 -2.57
N ASN A 481 -15.02 -15.00 -3.79
CA ASN A 481 -16.34 -14.45 -4.13
C ASN A 481 -17.18 -15.50 -4.84
N LEU A 482 -18.36 -15.77 -4.30
CA LEU A 482 -19.32 -16.72 -4.85
C LEU A 482 -20.53 -15.92 -5.35
N VAL A 483 -20.84 -16.06 -6.62
CA VAL A 483 -21.80 -15.20 -7.31
C VAL A 483 -22.97 -16.03 -7.78
N TYR A 484 -24.18 -15.56 -7.47
CA TYR A 484 -25.43 -16.22 -7.77
C TYR A 484 -26.39 -15.24 -8.47
N THR A 485 -26.64 -15.42 -9.77
CA THR A 485 -27.47 -14.52 -10.57
C THR A 485 -28.94 -14.93 -10.57
N THR A 486 -29.83 -13.97 -10.86
CA THR A 486 -31.26 -14.23 -11.04
C THR A 486 -31.84 -13.40 -12.19
N ASP A 487 -32.82 -13.96 -12.88
CA ASP A 487 -33.62 -13.28 -13.92
C ASP A 487 -35.08 -13.05 -13.44
N PHE A 488 -35.38 -13.35 -12.17
CA PHE A 488 -36.74 -13.37 -11.64
C PHE A 488 -37.12 -12.08 -10.92
N VAL A 489 -36.15 -11.46 -10.24
CA VAL A 489 -36.34 -10.27 -9.41
C VAL A 489 -35.12 -9.38 -9.59
N GLU A 490 -35.35 -8.09 -9.80
CA GLU A 490 -34.29 -7.09 -9.80
C GLU A 490 -33.81 -6.81 -8.38
N ILE A 491 -32.51 -6.91 -8.14
CA ILE A 491 -31.86 -6.71 -6.84
C ILE A 491 -31.22 -5.32 -6.81
N GLU A 492 -31.66 -4.49 -5.87
CA GLU A 492 -31.11 -3.15 -5.65
C GLU A 492 -29.75 -3.18 -4.92
N SER A 493 -28.92 -2.17 -5.17
CA SER A 493 -27.64 -1.99 -4.46
C SER A 493 -27.90 -1.61 -3.00
N PRO A 494 -27.20 -2.22 -2.02
CA PRO A 494 -27.25 -1.74 -0.66
C PRO A 494 -26.58 -0.35 -0.56
N PRO A 495 -27.16 0.60 0.20
CA PRO A 495 -26.62 1.94 0.33
C PRO A 495 -25.27 2.00 1.07
N ALA A 496 -24.92 0.97 1.83
CA ALA A 496 -23.66 0.88 2.58
C ALA A 496 -22.73 -0.24 2.04
N SER A 497 -22.78 -0.53 0.73
CA SER A 497 -22.03 -1.60 0.03
C SER A 497 -22.35 -3.05 0.40
N PHE A 498 -22.70 -3.34 1.64
CA PHE A 498 -23.04 -4.68 2.12
C PHE A 498 -24.49 -4.76 2.58
N LEU A 499 -25.07 -5.96 2.48
CA LEU A 499 -26.35 -6.25 3.11
C LEU A 499 -26.16 -6.27 4.64
N SER A 500 -27.20 -5.90 5.39
CA SER A 500 -27.21 -5.95 6.86
C SER A 500 -27.34 -7.39 7.39
N ALA A 501 -26.44 -8.27 6.96
CA ALA A 501 -26.38 -9.68 7.32
C ALA A 501 -24.93 -10.17 7.25
N VAL A 502 -24.53 -10.98 8.23
CA VAL A 502 -23.24 -11.68 8.25
C VAL A 502 -23.42 -13.03 8.94
N LEU A 503 -22.82 -14.08 8.38
CA LEU A 503 -22.77 -15.40 9.02
C LEU A 503 -21.36 -15.66 9.54
N PHE A 504 -21.28 -15.95 10.82
CA PHE A 504 -20.09 -16.46 11.47
C PHE A 504 -20.22 -17.97 11.67
N ALA A 505 -19.32 -18.73 11.05
CA ALA A 505 -19.35 -20.19 11.09
C ALA A 505 -17.97 -20.79 11.43
N VAL A 506 -18.02 -22.09 11.73
CA VAL A 506 -16.86 -22.94 11.96
C VAL A 506 -16.76 -23.91 10.78
N ASP A 507 -15.58 -24.03 10.18
CA ASP A 507 -15.37 -25.08 9.19
C ASP A 507 -15.42 -26.49 9.84
N ASN A 508 -16.04 -27.45 9.17
CA ASN A 508 -16.21 -28.81 9.71
C ASN A 508 -14.91 -29.65 9.76
N SER A 509 -13.78 -29.17 9.22
CA SER A 509 -12.48 -29.86 9.39
C SER A 509 -11.94 -29.67 10.81
N THR A 510 -12.38 -28.63 11.51
CA THR A 510 -12.06 -28.40 12.94
C THR A 510 -12.90 -29.24 13.90
N THR A 511 -14.08 -29.73 13.50
CA THR A 511 -15.00 -30.46 14.40
C THR A 511 -14.59 -31.91 14.64
N GLN A 512 -13.73 -32.50 13.80
CA GLN A 512 -13.27 -33.89 13.97
C GLN A 512 -11.89 -34.02 14.64
N GLN A 513 -11.13 -32.94 14.82
CA GLN A 513 -9.74 -33.02 15.30
C GLN A 513 -9.38 -32.16 16.52
N VAL A 514 -10.28 -31.30 17.02
CA VAL A 514 -9.98 -30.53 18.24
C VAL A 514 -10.68 -31.21 19.42
N PRO A 515 -10.00 -32.11 20.19
CA PRO A 515 -10.42 -32.31 21.56
C PRO A 515 -10.47 -30.94 22.23
N TYR A 516 -11.52 -30.72 23.00
CA TYR A 516 -11.86 -29.52 23.77
C TYR A 516 -10.77 -29.09 24.79
N VAL A 517 -9.54 -29.58 24.66
CA VAL A 517 -8.49 -29.64 25.68
C VAL A 517 -7.35 -28.65 25.40
N ASP A 518 -7.31 -28.02 24.22
CA ASP A 518 -6.23 -27.07 23.85
C ASP A 518 -6.73 -25.60 23.81
N GLY A 519 -8.04 -25.39 23.94
CA GLY A 519 -8.61 -24.31 24.73
C GLY A 519 -8.46 -22.84 24.33
N THR A 520 -7.96 -22.47 23.13
CA THR A 520 -7.72 -21.03 22.85
C THR A 520 -7.94 -20.59 21.40
N GLY A 521 -8.63 -19.45 21.24
CA GLY A 521 -9.08 -18.90 19.95
C GLY A 521 -10.61 -18.90 19.82
N SER A 522 -11.17 -17.98 19.03
CA SER A 522 -12.60 -18.05 18.68
C SER A 522 -12.84 -19.31 17.82
N LEU A 523 -13.94 -20.02 18.07
CA LEU A 523 -14.34 -21.19 17.27
C LEU A 523 -14.64 -20.80 15.81
N THR A 524 -15.04 -19.55 15.60
CA THR A 524 -15.41 -19.03 14.29
C THR A 524 -14.18 -18.76 13.45
N ASN A 525 -14.13 -19.32 12.24
CA ASN A 525 -13.06 -19.07 11.26
C ASN A 525 -13.57 -18.76 9.85
N ILE A 526 -14.89 -18.63 9.71
CA ILE A 526 -15.55 -18.15 8.49
C ILE A 526 -16.40 -16.95 8.87
N GLU A 527 -16.10 -15.80 8.27
CA GLU A 527 -16.95 -14.62 8.24
C GLU A 527 -17.53 -14.50 6.83
N MET A 528 -18.81 -14.82 6.65
CA MET A 528 -19.46 -14.77 5.35
C MET A 528 -20.29 -13.50 5.24
N LEU A 529 -19.76 -12.55 4.46
CA LEU A 529 -20.43 -11.31 4.10
C LEU A 529 -21.37 -11.52 2.92
N PHE A 530 -22.46 -10.76 2.91
CA PHE A 530 -23.44 -10.77 1.84
C PHE A 530 -23.48 -9.39 1.16
N SER A 531 -23.34 -9.38 -0.16
CA SER A 531 -23.42 -8.18 -0.99
C SER A 531 -24.15 -8.49 -2.30
N THR A 532 -24.19 -7.55 -3.22
CA THR A 532 -24.90 -7.67 -4.49
C THR A 532 -23.96 -7.41 -5.67
N GLY A 533 -24.31 -7.94 -6.84
CA GLY A 533 -23.53 -7.81 -8.07
C GLY A 533 -23.32 -6.39 -8.58
N ASN A 534 -24.14 -5.45 -8.14
CA ASN A 534 -24.16 -4.03 -8.52
C ASN A 534 -23.39 -3.13 -7.54
N MET A 535 -22.50 -3.70 -6.71
CA MET A 535 -21.57 -2.93 -5.88
C MET A 535 -20.64 -2.08 -6.77
N ILE A 536 -20.58 -0.78 -6.50
CA ILE A 536 -19.83 0.19 -7.32
C ILE A 536 -18.32 -0.10 -7.23
N GLY A 537 -17.62 0.00 -8.36
CA GLY A 537 -16.18 -0.22 -8.46
C GLY A 537 -15.78 -1.68 -8.73
N ASN A 538 -16.71 -2.63 -8.69
CA ASN A 538 -16.42 -3.98 -9.17
C ASN A 538 -16.23 -3.99 -10.70
N SER A 539 -15.38 -4.88 -11.20
CA SER A 539 -15.13 -5.06 -12.65
C SER A 539 -15.86 -6.28 -13.20
N TRP A 540 -17.03 -6.62 -12.63
CA TRP A 540 -17.77 -7.81 -13.03
C TRP A 540 -18.58 -7.58 -14.32
N PRO A 541 -18.86 -8.65 -15.09
CA PRO A 541 -19.75 -8.59 -16.24
C PRO A 541 -21.10 -7.95 -15.91
N SER A 542 -21.67 -7.18 -16.85
CA SER A 542 -22.92 -6.44 -16.63
C SER A 542 -24.11 -7.36 -16.36
N ASP A 543 -24.13 -8.57 -16.92
CA ASP A 543 -25.13 -9.60 -16.67
C ASP A 543 -25.02 -10.23 -15.27
N TRP A 544 -23.95 -9.93 -14.51
CA TRP A 544 -23.80 -10.35 -13.12
C TRP A 544 -24.28 -9.29 -12.13
N GLN A 545 -24.65 -8.10 -12.58
CA GLN A 545 -25.08 -7.02 -11.69
C GLN A 545 -26.35 -7.38 -10.91
N ASN A 546 -27.24 -8.19 -11.50
CA ASN A 546 -28.42 -8.73 -10.83
C ASN A 546 -28.11 -10.06 -10.10
N SER A 547 -27.32 -9.97 -9.02
CA SER A 547 -26.87 -11.15 -8.27
C SER A 547 -26.81 -10.93 -6.77
N LEU A 548 -26.87 -12.04 -6.03
CA LEU A 548 -26.43 -12.14 -4.64
C LEU A 548 -24.99 -12.66 -4.63
N VAL A 549 -24.12 -11.98 -3.88
CA VAL A 549 -22.72 -12.32 -3.72
C VAL A 549 -22.49 -12.74 -2.28
N LEU A 550 -21.91 -13.92 -2.11
CA LEU A 550 -21.42 -14.41 -0.83
C LEU A 550 -19.89 -14.30 -0.86
N SER A 551 -19.33 -13.61 0.13
CA SER A 551 -17.88 -13.42 0.26
C SER A 551 -17.41 -14.02 1.58
N PRO A 552 -17.18 -15.35 1.64
CA PRO A 552 -16.52 -15.96 2.79
C PRO A 552 -15.09 -15.43 2.94
N ASN A 553 -14.87 -14.69 4.02
CA ASN A 553 -13.57 -14.32 4.56
C ASN A 553 -13.08 -15.44 5.50
N ILE A 554 -11.99 -16.09 5.12
CA ILE A 554 -11.42 -17.26 5.80
C ILE A 554 -10.32 -16.81 6.74
N GLN A 555 -10.66 -16.85 8.02
CA GLN A 555 -9.82 -16.40 9.12
C GLN A 555 -8.99 -17.55 9.70
N GLN A 556 -8.01 -17.19 10.53
CA GLN A 556 -7.12 -18.12 11.21
C GLN A 556 -6.32 -19.05 10.29
N CYS A 557 -6.08 -18.68 9.03
CA CYS A 557 -5.25 -19.45 8.11
C CYS A 557 -3.89 -19.77 8.75
N LYS A 558 -3.42 -21.01 8.56
CA LYS A 558 -2.14 -21.47 9.12
C LYS A 558 -0.95 -20.95 8.33
N SER A 559 -1.16 -20.64 7.06
CA SER A 559 -0.18 -20.01 6.18
C SER A 559 0.39 -18.73 6.82
N THR A 560 1.72 -18.59 6.76
CA THR A 560 2.44 -17.41 7.24
C THR A 560 3.51 -17.00 6.26
N GLY A 561 3.62 -15.70 6.07
CA GLY A 561 4.44 -15.08 5.05
C GLY A 561 5.56 -14.19 5.58
N THR A 562 6.12 -13.39 4.67
CA THR A 562 7.19 -12.42 4.94
C THR A 562 7.02 -11.09 4.20
N VAL A 563 7.66 -10.05 4.73
CA VAL A 563 7.90 -8.75 4.10
C VAL A 563 9.40 -8.49 4.16
N LYS A 564 10.08 -8.49 3.02
CA LYS A 564 11.54 -8.38 2.96
C LYS A 564 11.98 -7.27 2.01
N ILE A 565 12.97 -6.50 2.41
CA ILE A 565 13.62 -5.59 1.47
C ILE A 565 14.51 -6.39 0.52
N GLU A 566 14.44 -6.10 -0.77
CA GLU A 566 15.36 -6.64 -1.79
C GLU A 566 16.20 -5.52 -2.44
N ASN A 567 15.86 -4.27 -2.12
CA ASN A 567 16.48 -3.07 -2.66
C ASN A 567 16.79 -2.09 -1.52
N LEU A 568 17.93 -1.40 -1.61
CA LEU A 568 18.39 -0.41 -0.62
C LEU A 568 17.76 0.97 -0.83
N ASN A 569 17.13 1.21 -1.99
CA ASN A 569 16.35 2.41 -2.24
C ASN A 569 15.07 2.36 -1.37
N PRO A 570 14.93 3.29 -0.39
CA PRO A 570 13.81 3.26 0.55
C PRO A 570 12.46 3.59 -0.11
N LEU A 571 12.46 4.07 -1.37
CA LEU A 571 11.26 4.42 -2.13
C LEU A 571 10.67 3.23 -2.89
N ILE A 572 11.41 2.12 -3.02
CA ILE A 572 10.96 0.90 -3.69
C ILE A 572 10.19 0.01 -2.70
N ALA A 573 9.11 -0.62 -3.16
CA ALA A 573 8.31 -1.54 -2.35
C ALA A 573 9.15 -2.76 -1.92
N PRO A 574 8.90 -3.35 -0.72
CA PRO A 574 9.54 -4.59 -0.33
C PRO A 574 8.93 -5.77 -1.11
N ALA A 575 9.60 -6.92 -1.14
CA ALA A 575 8.98 -8.18 -1.51
C ALA A 575 7.98 -8.59 -0.43
N ILE A 576 6.72 -8.77 -0.83
CA ILE A 576 5.61 -9.10 0.08
C ILE A 576 5.11 -10.49 -0.31
N ASP A 577 5.23 -11.45 0.60
CA ASP A 577 4.80 -12.81 0.37
C ASP A 577 3.91 -13.29 1.52
N PRO A 578 2.57 -13.20 1.41
CA PRO A 578 1.66 -13.77 2.42
C PRO A 578 1.69 -15.30 2.46
N ALA A 579 2.29 -15.95 1.44
CA ALA A 579 2.31 -17.39 1.26
C ALA A 579 0.90 -18.00 1.30
N TYR A 580 -0.07 -17.36 0.64
CA TYR A 580 -1.48 -17.74 0.70
C TYR A 580 -1.67 -19.23 0.39
N LEU A 581 -2.39 -19.94 1.25
CA LEU A 581 -2.72 -21.36 1.11
C LEU A 581 -1.49 -22.27 0.92
N SER A 582 -0.33 -21.87 1.45
CA SER A 582 0.88 -22.71 1.48
C SER A 582 0.72 -23.96 2.38
N VAL A 583 -0.25 -23.94 3.29
CA VAL A 583 -0.63 -25.08 4.12
C VAL A 583 -1.91 -25.73 3.59
N GLU A 584 -1.87 -27.04 3.32
CA GLU A 584 -2.99 -27.76 2.68
C GLU A 584 -4.32 -27.62 3.44
N SER A 585 -4.29 -27.64 4.77
CA SER A 585 -5.53 -27.50 5.56
C SER A 585 -6.26 -26.18 5.32
N ASP A 586 -5.58 -25.13 4.86
CA ASP A 586 -6.24 -23.85 4.55
C ASP A 586 -7.14 -23.98 3.30
N PHE A 587 -6.79 -24.85 2.33
CA PHE A 587 -7.69 -25.17 1.21
C PHE A 587 -8.99 -25.81 1.70
N ASP A 588 -8.90 -26.75 2.64
CA ASP A 588 -10.09 -27.43 3.16
C ASP A 588 -11.05 -26.45 3.85
N ARG A 589 -10.53 -25.40 4.50
CA ARG A 589 -11.36 -24.33 5.07
C ARG A 589 -12.11 -23.53 4.00
N VAL A 590 -11.42 -23.14 2.93
CA VAL A 590 -12.03 -22.43 1.81
C VAL A 590 -13.09 -23.31 1.14
N ILE A 591 -12.81 -24.60 0.92
CA ILE A 591 -13.76 -25.55 0.34
C ILE A 591 -15.01 -25.69 1.23
N ASN A 592 -14.82 -25.82 2.54
CA ASN A 592 -15.93 -25.91 3.49
C ASN A 592 -16.82 -24.65 3.47
N SER A 593 -16.24 -23.46 3.27
CA SER A 593 -17.03 -22.24 3.15
C SER A 593 -17.84 -22.19 1.85
N ILE A 594 -17.29 -22.67 0.72
CA ILE A 594 -18.02 -22.81 -0.56
C ILE A 594 -19.21 -23.77 -0.41
N LEU A 595 -18.98 -24.94 0.19
CA LEU A 595 -20.04 -25.92 0.43
C LEU A 595 -21.13 -25.38 1.37
N LEU A 596 -20.74 -24.62 2.39
CA LEU A 596 -21.67 -23.94 3.28
C LEU A 596 -22.52 -22.91 2.52
N SER A 597 -21.92 -22.09 1.66
CA SER A 597 -22.64 -21.12 0.83
C SER A 597 -23.66 -21.81 -0.08
N ARG A 598 -23.29 -22.91 -0.75
CA ARG A 598 -24.22 -23.72 -1.56
C ARG A 598 -25.38 -24.27 -0.72
N LYS A 599 -25.10 -24.77 0.50
CA LYS A 599 -26.14 -25.24 1.42
C LYS A 599 -27.12 -24.12 1.80
N LEU A 600 -26.63 -22.91 2.07
CA LEU A 600 -27.49 -21.76 2.38
C LEU A 600 -28.37 -21.37 1.19
N LEU A 601 -27.80 -21.30 -0.02
CA LEU A 601 -28.54 -20.90 -1.22
C LEU A 601 -29.56 -21.95 -1.68
N SER A 602 -29.39 -23.21 -1.27
CA SER A 602 -30.37 -24.28 -1.54
C SER A 602 -31.66 -24.20 -0.70
N GLN A 603 -31.74 -23.28 0.28
CA GLN A 603 -32.87 -23.23 1.20
C GLN A 603 -34.15 -22.67 0.55
N PRO A 604 -35.35 -23.15 0.93
CA PRO A 604 -36.62 -22.72 0.31
C PRO A 604 -36.92 -21.23 0.41
N SER A 605 -36.32 -20.51 1.37
CA SER A 605 -36.50 -19.05 1.52
C SER A 605 -36.02 -18.26 0.30
N PHE A 606 -35.14 -18.83 -0.53
CA PHE A 606 -34.66 -18.20 -1.76
C PHE A 606 -35.50 -18.53 -3.02
N ALA A 607 -36.58 -19.29 -2.89
CA ALA A 607 -37.38 -19.75 -4.03
C ALA A 607 -37.91 -18.61 -4.94
N LYS A 608 -38.17 -17.43 -4.36
CA LYS A 608 -38.61 -16.24 -5.10
C LYS A 608 -37.55 -15.75 -6.12
N TRP A 609 -36.27 -15.84 -5.77
CA TRP A 609 -35.18 -15.39 -6.63
C TRP A 609 -34.68 -16.48 -7.57
N ASN A 610 -34.83 -17.77 -7.22
CA ASN A 610 -34.38 -18.89 -8.04
C ASN A 610 -32.93 -18.71 -8.57
N PHE A 611 -32.04 -18.42 -7.63
CA PHE A 611 -30.65 -18.10 -7.92
C PHE A 611 -29.91 -19.22 -8.68
N ARG A 612 -29.07 -18.81 -9.64
CA ARG A 612 -28.18 -19.70 -10.41
C ARG A 612 -26.73 -19.39 -10.06
N GLU A 613 -25.98 -20.41 -9.63
CA GLU A 613 -24.54 -20.27 -9.33
C GLU A 613 -23.74 -20.01 -10.61
N VAL A 614 -23.04 -18.87 -10.67
CA VAL A 614 -22.09 -18.57 -11.76
C VAL A 614 -20.64 -18.67 -11.31
N LEU A 615 -20.34 -18.37 -10.04
CA LEU A 615 -19.03 -18.58 -9.43
C LEU A 615 -19.16 -19.37 -8.12
N PRO A 616 -18.43 -20.49 -7.94
CA PRO A 616 -17.53 -21.14 -8.89
C PRO A 616 -18.21 -21.67 -10.17
N GLY A 617 -19.48 -22.03 -10.05
CA GLY A 617 -20.26 -22.63 -11.12
C GLY A 617 -20.43 -24.13 -10.95
N ALA A 618 -21.45 -24.67 -11.61
CA ALA A 618 -21.92 -26.05 -11.41
C ALA A 618 -20.90 -27.14 -11.77
N ASN A 619 -19.82 -26.82 -12.50
CA ASN A 619 -18.81 -27.80 -12.91
C ASN A 619 -17.76 -28.11 -11.82
N TYR A 620 -17.69 -27.32 -10.73
CA TYR A 620 -16.72 -27.53 -9.66
C TYR A 620 -17.37 -28.21 -8.46
N GLN A 621 -17.34 -29.54 -8.42
CA GLN A 621 -18.06 -30.36 -7.43
C GLN A 621 -17.14 -31.15 -6.50
N THR A 622 -16.02 -31.62 -7.01
CA THR A 622 -15.04 -32.40 -6.25
C THR A 622 -14.03 -31.49 -5.55
N ARG A 623 -13.31 -32.05 -4.56
CA ARG A 623 -12.23 -31.33 -3.85
C ARG A 623 -11.19 -30.79 -4.82
N ASP A 624 -10.72 -31.62 -5.75
CA ASP A 624 -9.64 -31.24 -6.69
C ASP A 624 -10.09 -30.15 -7.67
N GLU A 625 -11.33 -30.24 -8.18
CA GLU A 625 -11.91 -29.19 -9.01
C GLU A 625 -12.02 -27.86 -8.24
N LEU A 626 -12.49 -27.91 -6.99
CA LEU A 626 -12.57 -26.72 -6.15
C LEU A 626 -11.19 -26.15 -5.82
N ILE A 627 -10.17 -26.99 -5.59
CA ILE A 627 -8.79 -26.51 -5.43
C ILE A 627 -8.34 -25.74 -6.66
N GLU A 628 -8.55 -26.28 -7.87
CA GLU A 628 -8.15 -25.58 -9.09
C GLU A 628 -8.88 -24.24 -9.25
N TRP A 629 -10.17 -24.20 -8.94
CA TRP A 629 -10.91 -22.94 -8.94
C TRP A 629 -10.37 -21.95 -7.91
N ILE A 630 -10.10 -22.39 -6.68
CA ILE A 630 -9.53 -21.57 -5.59
C ILE A 630 -8.18 -20.99 -6.01
N ARG A 631 -7.30 -21.80 -6.63
CA ARG A 631 -5.99 -21.35 -7.11
C ARG A 631 -6.11 -20.15 -8.06
N GLY A 632 -7.13 -20.15 -8.92
CA GLY A 632 -7.41 -19.07 -9.86
C GLY A 632 -8.17 -17.87 -9.30
N ASN A 633 -8.92 -18.03 -8.19
CA ASN A 633 -9.93 -17.05 -7.78
C ASN A 633 -9.81 -16.53 -6.33
N ALA A 634 -9.10 -17.22 -5.45
CA ALA A 634 -8.86 -16.72 -4.10
C ALA A 634 -8.06 -15.42 -4.12
N THR A 635 -8.35 -14.53 -3.18
CA THR A 635 -7.70 -13.23 -3.04
C THR A 635 -7.56 -12.86 -1.56
N THR A 636 -6.95 -11.72 -1.29
CA THR A 636 -6.74 -11.16 0.04
C THR A 636 -8.05 -10.75 0.72
N GLY A 637 -8.13 -10.94 2.05
CA GLY A 637 -9.13 -10.32 2.91
C GLY A 637 -8.79 -8.88 3.34
N PHE A 638 -7.63 -8.37 2.94
CA PHE A 638 -7.10 -7.05 3.28
C PHE A 638 -6.84 -6.86 4.80
N HIS A 639 -6.52 -7.94 5.50
CA HIS A 639 -6.35 -8.03 6.96
C HIS A 639 -4.91 -8.37 7.36
N TYR A 640 -3.95 -7.63 6.80
CA TYR A 640 -2.52 -7.87 7.00
C TYR A 640 -2.07 -7.57 8.43
N ILE A 641 -1.43 -8.54 9.09
CA ILE A 641 -0.90 -8.40 10.45
C ILE A 641 0.46 -9.10 10.65
N GLY A 642 1.07 -8.87 11.81
CA GLY A 642 2.02 -9.80 12.44
C GLY A 642 3.49 -9.71 12.05
N THR A 643 3.86 -8.80 11.16
CA THR A 643 5.22 -8.64 10.66
C THR A 643 6.23 -8.08 11.65
N CYS A 644 5.78 -7.58 12.80
CA CYS A 644 6.61 -7.12 13.91
C CYS A 644 5.98 -7.56 15.24
N LYS A 645 5.65 -8.86 15.35
CA LYS A 645 4.82 -9.35 16.43
C LYS A 645 5.32 -8.97 17.84
N MET A 646 4.37 -8.68 18.72
CA MET A 646 4.64 -8.60 20.15
C MET A 646 4.74 -10.00 20.77
N GLY A 647 5.54 -10.13 21.83
CA GLY A 647 5.69 -11.39 22.55
C GLY A 647 6.99 -11.45 23.33
N THR A 648 7.30 -12.65 23.82
CA THR A 648 8.53 -12.93 24.60
C THR A 648 9.36 -14.07 24.01
N ASP A 649 8.90 -14.69 22.93
CA ASP A 649 9.65 -15.73 22.22
C ASP A 649 10.77 -15.15 21.33
N PRO A 650 11.69 -15.98 20.81
CA PRO A 650 12.83 -15.50 20.02
C PRO A 650 12.49 -14.74 18.72
N LEU A 651 11.25 -14.84 18.24
CA LEU A 651 10.78 -14.11 17.06
C LEU A 651 9.96 -12.86 17.42
N ALA A 652 9.83 -12.53 18.71
CA ALA A 652 9.19 -11.31 19.14
C ALA A 652 10.03 -10.08 18.75
N VAL A 653 9.36 -9.07 18.20
CA VAL A 653 9.96 -7.77 17.86
C VAL A 653 9.61 -6.72 18.91
N VAL A 654 8.40 -6.83 19.47
CA VAL A 654 7.85 -5.85 20.41
C VAL A 654 7.64 -6.48 21.80
N ASN A 655 8.02 -5.76 22.85
CA ASN A 655 7.70 -6.13 24.22
C ASN A 655 6.22 -5.86 24.50
N PRO A 656 5.41 -6.87 24.87
CA PRO A 656 3.97 -6.67 25.08
C PRO A 656 3.65 -5.78 26.29
N THR A 657 4.57 -5.61 27.24
CA THR A 657 4.29 -4.82 28.45
C THR A 657 4.27 -3.32 28.17
N ASP A 658 5.12 -2.85 27.26
CA ASP A 658 5.31 -1.43 26.98
C ASP A 658 5.34 -1.11 25.48
N MET A 659 5.12 -2.06 24.58
CA MET A 659 5.14 -1.83 23.13
C MET A 659 6.49 -1.32 22.58
N LYS A 660 7.59 -1.42 23.35
CA LYS A 660 8.93 -1.06 22.88
C LYS A 660 9.52 -2.14 21.99
N VAL A 661 10.33 -1.74 21.02
CA VAL A 661 11.12 -2.68 20.22
C VAL A 661 12.21 -3.29 21.09
N TRP A 662 12.34 -4.61 21.04
CA TRP A 662 13.28 -5.34 21.89
C TRP A 662 14.73 -4.90 21.66
N GLY A 663 15.35 -4.33 22.70
CA GLY A 663 16.76 -3.93 22.69
C GLY A 663 17.08 -2.71 21.84
N VAL A 664 16.09 -1.87 21.54
CA VAL A 664 16.26 -0.55 20.91
C VAL A 664 15.55 0.50 21.76
N GLU A 665 16.26 1.54 22.17
CA GLU A 665 15.69 2.60 22.99
C GLU A 665 14.94 3.63 22.14
N ARG A 666 13.95 4.28 22.77
CA ARG A 666 13.09 5.31 22.18
C ARG A 666 12.30 4.84 20.96
N LEU A 667 12.11 3.54 20.76
CA LEU A 667 11.37 3.00 19.61
C LEU A 667 10.21 2.12 20.05
N ARG A 668 9.00 2.46 19.61
CA ARG A 668 7.79 1.63 19.75
C ARG A 668 7.15 1.34 18.41
N ILE A 669 6.37 0.27 18.37
CA ILE A 669 5.52 -0.06 17.22
C ILE A 669 4.08 -0.16 17.70
N ILE A 670 3.20 0.58 17.05
CA ILE A 670 1.78 0.67 17.37
C ILE A 670 1.01 0.70 16.05
N ASP A 671 0.82 -0.47 15.46
CA ASP A 671 -0.03 -0.73 14.30
C ASP A 671 -0.36 -2.23 14.20
N ALA A 672 -0.98 -2.66 13.09
CA ALA A 672 -1.37 -4.05 12.83
C ALA A 672 -0.19 -5.05 12.79
N SER A 673 1.05 -4.59 12.58
CA SER A 673 2.23 -5.47 12.53
C SER A 673 2.51 -6.16 13.86
N VAL A 674 2.01 -5.63 14.98
CA VAL A 674 2.31 -6.16 16.32
C VAL A 674 1.47 -7.37 16.70
N ALA A 675 0.40 -7.69 15.97
CA ALA A 675 -0.45 -8.83 16.34
C ALA A 675 0.37 -10.14 16.36
N PRO A 676 0.32 -10.95 17.43
CA PRO A 676 1.13 -12.14 17.55
C PRO A 676 0.70 -13.26 16.58
N SER A 677 -0.62 -13.40 16.38
CA SER A 677 -1.23 -14.42 15.54
C SER A 677 -2.51 -13.91 14.86
N SER A 678 -3.07 -14.74 13.97
CA SER A 678 -4.40 -14.52 13.40
C SER A 678 -5.49 -14.68 14.47
N PHE A 679 -6.54 -13.89 14.34
CA PHE A 679 -7.65 -13.81 15.26
C PHE A 679 -8.96 -13.66 14.47
N SER A 680 -10.09 -14.00 15.09
CA SER A 680 -11.38 -13.97 14.40
C SER A 680 -12.04 -12.60 14.55
N ALA A 681 -11.62 -11.65 13.71
CA ALA A 681 -12.20 -10.32 13.58
C ALA A 681 -11.61 -9.58 12.37
N ASN A 682 -12.15 -8.41 12.05
CA ASN A 682 -11.51 -7.52 11.09
C ASN A 682 -10.41 -6.71 11.80
N THR A 683 -9.34 -6.40 11.08
CA THR A 683 -8.14 -5.80 11.67
C THR A 683 -8.35 -4.37 12.20
N GLN A 684 -9.32 -3.63 11.68
CA GLN A 684 -9.54 -2.24 12.11
C GLN A 684 -9.83 -2.11 13.61
N SER A 685 -10.64 -3.01 14.17
CA SER A 685 -11.09 -2.94 15.55
C SER A 685 -9.91 -3.20 16.49
N LEU A 686 -9.10 -4.23 16.20
CA LEU A 686 -7.87 -4.55 16.91
C LEU A 686 -6.91 -3.36 16.89
N VAL A 687 -6.65 -2.79 15.71
CA VAL A 687 -5.68 -1.68 15.55
C VAL A 687 -6.08 -0.49 16.41
N TYR A 688 -7.37 -0.16 16.48
CA TYR A 688 -7.84 0.92 17.34
C TYR A 688 -7.67 0.63 18.83
N ALA A 689 -8.03 -0.59 19.28
CA ALA A 689 -7.87 -0.98 20.68
C ALA A 689 -6.38 -1.01 21.10
N VAL A 690 -5.51 -1.57 20.25
CA VAL A 690 -4.05 -1.57 20.45
C VAL A 690 -3.52 -0.14 20.56
N ALA A 691 -3.92 0.76 19.67
CA ALA A 691 -3.47 2.14 19.70
C ALA A 691 -3.94 2.91 20.94
N ALA A 692 -5.22 2.75 21.31
CA ALA A 692 -5.78 3.39 22.49
C ALA A 692 -5.07 2.93 23.77
N ARG A 693 -4.82 1.63 23.88
CA ARG A 693 -4.11 1.04 25.02
C ARG A 693 -2.65 1.43 25.08
N ALA A 694 -1.93 1.33 23.96
CA ALA A 694 -0.52 1.68 23.90
C ALA A 694 -0.29 3.15 24.27
N ALA A 695 -1.19 4.05 23.87
CA ALA A 695 -1.14 5.44 24.31
C ALA A 695 -1.25 5.58 25.83
N ASP A 696 -2.16 4.86 26.48
CA ASP A 696 -2.30 4.91 27.94
C ASP A 696 -1.07 4.34 28.67
N LEU A 697 -0.44 3.28 28.13
CA LEU A 697 0.82 2.74 28.66
C LEU A 697 1.94 3.79 28.60
N ILE A 698 2.08 4.50 27.48
CA ILE A 698 3.06 5.58 27.32
C ILE A 698 2.76 6.72 28.30
N VAL A 699 1.51 7.18 28.39
CA VAL A 699 1.10 8.24 29.32
C VAL A 699 1.42 7.86 30.77
N ALA A 700 1.12 6.63 31.17
CA ALA A 700 1.42 6.14 32.51
C ALA A 700 2.93 6.16 32.79
N GLU A 701 3.76 5.68 31.86
CA GLU A 701 5.21 5.68 31.98
C GLU A 701 5.76 7.10 32.18
N TYR A 702 5.35 8.07 31.36
CA TYR A 702 5.86 9.45 31.47
C TYR A 702 5.36 10.19 32.70
N ARG A 703 4.11 9.96 33.12
CA ARG A 703 3.61 10.52 34.40
C ARG A 703 4.36 9.96 35.60
N GLN A 704 4.72 8.67 35.55
CA GLN A 704 5.55 8.07 36.61
C GLN A 704 6.96 8.66 36.62
N LYS A 705 7.58 8.86 35.44
CA LYS A 705 8.89 9.52 35.33
C LYS A 705 8.86 10.96 35.86
N GLN A 706 7.82 11.73 35.54
CA GLN A 706 7.65 13.10 36.06
C GLN A 706 7.56 13.12 37.60
N LYS A 707 6.76 12.23 38.21
CA LYS A 707 6.65 12.11 39.67
C LYS A 707 7.94 11.70 40.39
N LEU A 708 8.90 11.10 39.69
CA LEU A 708 10.19 10.72 40.26
C LEU A 708 11.22 11.87 40.14
N HIS A 709 10.97 12.83 39.26
CA HIS A 709 11.81 14.02 39.07
C HIS A 709 11.39 15.21 39.93
N ASP A 710 10.09 15.31 40.25
CA ASP A 710 9.52 16.23 41.25
C ASP A 710 9.74 15.71 42.68
#